data_AF-A0AA38J5D7-F1
#
_entry.id   AF-A0AA38J5D7-F1
#
_cell.length_a   1.000
_cell.length_b   1.000
_cell.length_c   1.000
_cell.angle_alpha   90.00
_cell.angle_beta   90.00
_cell.angle_gamma   90.00
#
_symmetry.space_group_name_H-M   'P 1'
#
loop_
_entity.id
_entity.type
_entity.pdbx_description
1 polymer ?
#
loop_
_entity_poly.entity_id
_entity_poly.type
_entity_poly.pdbx_seq_one_letter_code
_entity_poly.pdbx_strand_id
1 'polypeptide(L)'
;MVQTTCPNILAQGTCEDRGCQYEHNVHNCTLCANVFANQSAYNEHLSSKSHLKKVSGETGLLLFCSICEKYVSGMKNWQGHVSGAKHASKATAKGVSPDVPPEEPEQVQGHQLCVVCNRHIPSRFWARHPLQPQHKEREQFLKFTSAMEETEKDKNGVSISGNFDFMIVEPQEAASGTVRTGTIQCQVPGIVLMDIRLASSKGTQTFSPFTITLNSSTRMITSRSSLAFSVTMNQDHLGRAEDRLEFLFEDVRLQSRFMITRLLLVIVGSRADHDMLKPRVPYVPRKRTQRQPETNIVEGIAPPSTQAIPYVVRLPLALIPGHLSGTLSTGSTKDILARLQRVYLPSVLNSETYSKHFKHLLWTEEFQMDQDLQYYDIVDAPLSRYNSYYYVSVPGLAEKRPSVLVGDRILVRRPNSPPGHWYEGGVHVLRKEEVGLRFHQSFVASPSDRFLVRFKLNRYPMRRQHQALDSAFSQDRVLFPTNLHLPKGALRTTAPSTLRWYNPLIANNPPQKQAVLSIAYREPGSMPFIIFGPPGTGKTVTMVEAILQVLATNPTSRILACAPSNSAADLITSRLASARLKTTELFRAYAPSRHKDDVPISVLPHTHQNRNGHFSVPSMPHMMKFRVIVTTCVSASIISGIGMPRGHFSHIFIDEAGQATEPEAMIGIKSIGDNSTNIVLSGDPKQLGPIIRSTVARILGLETSYIERLMKREIYDEVTGYGKSVVKLIKNFRSHSAILKFPNEKFYRGDLQCCGDAKTINFYINSQHVVKKNFPIVFHSISGKDDREASSPSFFNIDEVTSVKMLVQKLRSDRTLRITDNDIGIIAPYHAQVLKLRRALQAVADSVKVGSVEEFQGQERRVIIISTVRSSKEFVEYDLKHTLGFVANPRRFNVAVTRAQALLYVVGDPSVLSLDPLWRAFLNYIHGNGGWKGPSPTWDTSAPVDDNGKYDAGVRSAARVDMNEFTRMIEALTLGGVQAHEDGEDEDGYHNVDRPWNELE
;
A
#
# COMPACT_ATOMS: atom_id res chain seq x y z
N MET A 1 2.19 10.27 -47.38
CA MET A 1 3.05 9.33 -46.64
C MET A 1 3.16 8.07 -47.48
N VAL A 2 4.36 7.52 -47.65
CA VAL A 2 4.51 6.16 -48.19
C VAL A 2 3.97 5.21 -47.11
N GLN A 3 3.20 4.20 -47.53
CA GLN A 3 2.64 3.23 -46.60
C GLN A 3 3.73 2.21 -46.27
N THR A 4 4.37 2.35 -45.10
CA THR A 4 5.52 1.51 -44.75
C THR A 4 5.11 0.16 -44.19
N THR A 5 3.99 0.04 -43.47
CA THR A 5 3.45 -1.24 -42.96
C THR A 5 2.93 -2.14 -44.07
N CYS A 6 3.17 -3.45 -43.95
CA CYS A 6 2.72 -4.47 -44.89
C CYS A 6 1.19 -4.50 -45.05
N PRO A 7 0.65 -4.32 -46.28
CA PRO A 7 -0.79 -4.42 -46.55
C PRO A 7 -1.40 -5.77 -46.17
N ASN A 8 -0.66 -6.87 -46.33
CA ASN A 8 -1.15 -8.22 -46.03
C ASN A 8 -1.36 -8.42 -44.53
N ILE A 9 -0.42 -8.01 -43.66
CA ILE A 9 -0.62 -8.10 -42.20
C ILE A 9 -1.80 -7.23 -41.75
N LEU A 10 -1.99 -6.04 -42.32
CA LEU A 10 -3.12 -5.17 -42.01
C LEU A 10 -4.48 -5.70 -42.51
N ALA A 11 -4.49 -6.70 -43.41
CA ALA A 11 -5.70 -7.28 -44.00
C ALA A 11 -6.00 -8.72 -43.54
N GLN A 12 -4.97 -9.49 -43.17
CA GLN A 12 -5.03 -10.94 -42.93
C GLN A 12 -4.33 -11.35 -41.62
N GLY A 13 -3.67 -10.44 -40.90
CA GLY A 13 -2.86 -10.74 -39.71
C GLY A 13 -1.52 -11.41 -39.99
N THR A 14 -1.25 -11.83 -41.23
CA THR A 14 -0.03 -12.52 -41.68
C THR A 14 0.42 -12.03 -43.05
N CYS A 15 1.66 -12.35 -43.44
CA CYS A 15 2.17 -12.18 -44.82
C CYS A 15 2.89 -13.46 -45.25
N GLU A 16 2.61 -13.94 -46.45
CA GLU A 16 3.19 -15.19 -47.00
C GLU A 16 4.40 -14.94 -47.92
N ASP A 17 4.62 -13.71 -48.37
CA ASP A 17 5.68 -13.34 -49.30
C ASP A 17 7.04 -13.13 -48.61
N ARG A 18 8.02 -13.96 -49.00
CA ARG A 18 9.40 -13.91 -48.51
C ARG A 18 10.24 -12.77 -49.12
N GLY A 19 9.75 -12.09 -50.16
CA GLY A 19 10.39 -10.95 -50.82
C GLY A 19 9.78 -9.58 -50.48
N CYS A 20 8.81 -9.53 -49.58
CA CYS A 20 8.04 -8.33 -49.25
C CYS A 20 8.92 -7.20 -48.68
N GLN A 21 8.86 -6.01 -49.29
CA GLN A 21 9.66 -4.82 -48.90
C GLN A 21 8.99 -3.90 -47.87
N TYR A 22 7.91 -4.33 -47.23
CA TYR A 22 7.15 -3.55 -46.25
C TYR A 22 7.45 -3.95 -44.80
N GLU A 23 7.33 -3.02 -43.85
CA GLU A 23 7.50 -3.25 -42.41
C GLU A 23 6.44 -4.24 -41.88
N HIS A 24 6.89 -5.30 -41.20
CA HIS A 24 6.03 -6.33 -40.59
C HIS A 24 5.88 -6.19 -39.08
N ASN A 25 6.61 -5.25 -38.44
CA ASN A 25 6.45 -4.92 -37.03
C ASN A 25 5.24 -4.00 -36.83
N VAL A 26 4.20 -4.48 -36.14
CA VAL A 26 2.89 -3.82 -36.04
C VAL A 26 2.54 -3.53 -34.59
N HIS A 27 2.62 -2.25 -34.20
CA HIS A 27 2.25 -1.79 -32.86
C HIS A 27 0.78 -1.36 -32.85
N ASN A 28 0.00 -1.73 -31.83
CA ASN A 28 -1.42 -1.39 -31.75
C ASN A 28 -1.80 -0.72 -30.42
N CYS A 29 -2.73 0.25 -30.47
CA CYS A 29 -3.31 0.86 -29.28
C CYS A 29 -4.78 0.48 -29.21
N THR A 30 -5.11 -0.49 -28.35
CA THR A 30 -6.49 -1.00 -28.17
C THR A 30 -7.46 0.11 -27.76
N LEU A 31 -7.08 0.95 -26.79
CA LEU A 31 -7.86 2.11 -26.34
C LEU A 31 -8.12 3.11 -27.47
N CYS A 32 -7.15 3.33 -28.36
CA CYS A 32 -7.31 4.26 -29.48
C CYS A 32 -7.89 3.62 -30.74
N ALA A 33 -7.91 2.29 -30.83
CA ALA A 33 -8.18 1.51 -32.03
C ALA A 33 -7.27 1.92 -33.20
N ASN A 34 -5.98 2.19 -32.97
CA ASN A 34 -5.04 2.57 -34.02
C ASN A 34 -3.89 1.55 -34.15
N VAL A 35 -3.35 1.42 -35.37
CA VAL A 35 -2.16 0.61 -35.71
C VAL A 35 -1.04 1.52 -36.23
N PHE A 36 0.21 1.16 -35.93
CA PHE A 36 1.41 1.95 -36.23
C PHE A 36 2.53 1.07 -36.78
N ALA A 37 3.21 1.58 -37.80
CA ALA A 37 4.25 0.87 -38.53
C ALA A 37 5.57 0.66 -37.76
N ASN A 38 5.80 1.48 -36.73
CA ASN A 38 7.00 1.43 -35.90
C ASN A 38 6.75 2.04 -34.51
N GLN A 39 7.64 1.71 -33.58
CA GLN A 39 7.59 2.13 -32.18
C GLN A 39 7.61 3.67 -32.02
N SER A 40 8.23 4.40 -32.94
CA SER A 40 8.30 5.87 -32.86
C SER A 40 6.91 6.49 -33.04
N ALA A 41 6.20 6.10 -34.11
CA ALA A 41 4.83 6.55 -34.36
C ALA A 41 3.85 6.07 -33.28
N TYR A 42 4.10 4.90 -32.67
CA TYR A 42 3.34 4.42 -31.52
C TYR A 42 3.54 5.29 -30.27
N ASN A 43 4.79 5.61 -29.92
CA ASN A 43 5.11 6.41 -28.74
C ASN A 43 4.68 7.89 -28.89
N GLU A 44 4.83 8.45 -30.10
CA GLU A 44 4.26 9.76 -30.47
C GLU A 44 2.72 9.74 -30.36
N HIS A 45 2.08 8.62 -30.69
CA HIS A 45 0.65 8.44 -30.48
C HIS A 45 0.27 8.36 -29.00
N LEU A 46 0.97 7.59 -28.17
CA LEU A 46 0.65 7.48 -26.72
C LEU A 46 0.73 8.84 -26.01
N SER A 47 1.74 9.65 -26.33
CA SER A 47 1.88 11.03 -25.83
C SER A 47 0.96 12.03 -26.52
N SER A 48 0.26 11.65 -27.60
CA SER A 48 -0.59 12.56 -28.35
C SER A 48 -1.81 13.03 -27.54
N LYS A 49 -2.19 14.29 -27.74
CA LYS A 49 -3.44 14.87 -27.20
C LYS A 49 -4.70 14.14 -27.68
N SER A 50 -4.62 13.28 -28.70
CA SER A 50 -5.69 12.38 -29.14
C SER A 50 -5.85 11.19 -28.17
N HIS A 51 -4.74 10.55 -27.82
CA HIS A 51 -4.69 9.42 -26.90
C HIS A 51 -5.06 9.83 -25.48
N LEU A 52 -4.42 10.87 -24.93
CA LEU A 52 -4.68 11.39 -23.57
C LEU A 52 -6.16 11.80 -23.36
N LYS A 53 -6.85 12.24 -24.42
CA LYS A 53 -8.30 12.51 -24.38
C LYS A 53 -9.15 11.24 -24.26
N LYS A 54 -8.76 10.14 -24.92
CA LYS A 54 -9.43 8.84 -24.77
C LYS A 54 -9.17 8.23 -23.39
N VAL A 55 -7.93 8.30 -22.88
CA VAL A 55 -7.58 7.90 -21.50
C VAL A 55 -8.44 8.63 -20.47
N SER A 56 -8.66 9.94 -20.66
CA SER A 56 -9.52 10.77 -19.79
C SER A 56 -11.02 10.72 -20.10
N GLY A 57 -11.48 9.77 -20.93
CA GLY A 57 -12.90 9.49 -21.15
C GLY A 57 -13.66 10.47 -22.07
N GLU A 58 -12.98 11.27 -22.89
CA GLU A 58 -13.62 12.09 -23.93
C GLU A 58 -14.03 11.23 -25.14
N THR A 59 -15.21 10.60 -25.06
CA THR A 59 -15.82 9.88 -26.19
C THR A 59 -16.40 10.86 -27.23
N GLY A 60 -16.44 10.43 -28.49
CA GLY A 60 -17.02 11.21 -29.60
C GLY A 60 -18.55 11.11 -29.72
N LEU A 61 -19.21 10.43 -28.79
CA LEU A 61 -20.66 10.18 -28.82
C LEU A 61 -21.44 11.44 -28.45
N LEU A 62 -22.62 11.61 -29.04
CA LEU A 62 -23.56 12.66 -28.70
C LEU A 62 -24.66 12.06 -27.84
N LEU A 63 -24.59 12.33 -26.54
CA LEU A 63 -25.50 11.85 -25.51
C LEU A 63 -26.69 12.81 -25.42
N PHE A 64 -27.92 12.30 -25.48
CA PHE A 64 -29.12 13.12 -25.46
C PHE A 64 -29.65 13.32 -24.04
N CYS A 65 -30.16 14.53 -23.78
CA CYS A 65 -30.78 14.91 -22.52
C CYS A 65 -32.26 15.24 -22.73
N SER A 66 -33.14 14.31 -22.36
CA SER A 66 -34.60 14.46 -22.35
C SER A 66 -35.11 15.61 -21.46
N ILE A 67 -34.38 15.96 -20.40
CA ILE A 67 -34.70 17.13 -19.56
C ILE A 67 -34.46 18.44 -20.33
N CYS A 68 -33.28 18.60 -20.93
CA CYS A 68 -32.90 19.84 -21.61
C CYS A 68 -33.27 19.93 -23.10
N GLU A 69 -33.68 18.83 -23.72
CA GLU A 69 -33.91 18.66 -25.16
C GLU A 69 -32.67 19.03 -26.01
N LYS A 70 -31.51 18.49 -25.66
CA LYS A 70 -30.27 18.72 -26.42
C LYS A 70 -29.28 17.56 -26.34
N TYR A 71 -28.37 17.53 -27.31
CA TYR A 71 -27.23 16.61 -27.36
C TYR A 71 -25.99 17.21 -26.69
N VAL A 72 -25.13 16.37 -26.12
CA VAL A 72 -23.86 16.76 -25.47
C VAL A 72 -22.76 15.75 -25.79
N SER A 73 -21.55 16.24 -26.09
CA SER A 73 -20.42 15.44 -26.58
C SER A 73 -19.65 14.70 -25.47
N GLY A 74 -19.98 13.42 -25.27
CA GLY A 74 -19.25 12.50 -24.41
C GLY A 74 -19.45 12.69 -22.90
N MET A 75 -19.13 11.64 -22.14
CA MET A 75 -19.41 11.54 -20.69
C MET A 75 -18.86 12.70 -19.84
N LYS A 76 -17.70 13.27 -20.21
CA LYS A 76 -17.08 14.41 -19.52
C LYS A 76 -17.92 15.69 -19.63
N ASN A 77 -18.40 16.02 -20.83
CA ASN A 77 -19.28 17.17 -21.04
C ASN A 77 -20.70 16.88 -20.56
N TRP A 78 -21.14 15.61 -20.57
CA TRP A 78 -22.41 15.20 -19.96
C TRP A 78 -22.46 15.50 -18.46
N GLN A 79 -21.42 15.12 -17.72
CA GLN A 79 -21.31 15.42 -16.29
C GLN A 79 -21.37 16.93 -16.02
N GLY A 80 -20.59 17.72 -16.79
CA GLY A 80 -20.63 19.19 -16.72
C GLY A 80 -21.95 19.83 -17.19
N HIS A 81 -22.72 19.14 -18.04
CA HIS A 81 -24.07 19.55 -18.41
C HIS A 81 -25.07 19.31 -17.28
N VAL A 82 -25.09 18.09 -16.72
CA VAL A 82 -26.05 17.68 -15.69
C VAL A 82 -25.80 18.45 -14.38
N SER A 83 -24.54 18.75 -14.05
CA SER A 83 -24.19 19.65 -12.93
C SER A 83 -24.45 21.14 -13.21
N GLY A 84 -24.92 21.51 -14.40
CA GLY A 84 -25.10 22.90 -14.81
C GLY A 84 -26.41 23.52 -14.30
N ALA A 85 -26.36 24.75 -13.79
CA ALA A 85 -27.53 25.44 -13.23
C ALA A 85 -28.72 25.56 -14.21
N LYS A 86 -28.46 25.69 -15.52
CA LYS A 86 -29.51 25.70 -16.57
C LYS A 86 -30.22 24.35 -16.74
N HIS A 87 -29.54 23.24 -16.43
CA HIS A 87 -30.12 21.89 -16.43
C HIS A 87 -30.97 21.68 -15.19
N ALA A 88 -30.42 21.96 -14.00
CA ALA A 88 -31.17 21.88 -12.75
C ALA A 88 -32.44 22.73 -12.77
N SER A 89 -32.38 23.95 -13.35
CA SER A 89 -33.55 24.82 -13.55
C SER A 89 -34.63 24.19 -14.45
N LYS A 90 -34.26 23.59 -15.59
CA LYS A 90 -35.20 22.85 -16.45
C LYS A 90 -35.76 21.58 -15.77
N ALA A 91 -34.95 20.86 -14.98
CA ALA A 91 -35.39 19.68 -14.24
C ALA A 91 -36.48 20.02 -13.20
N THR A 92 -36.22 21.05 -12.38
CA THR A 92 -37.19 21.57 -11.41
C THR A 92 -38.47 22.05 -12.08
N ALA A 93 -38.38 22.77 -13.21
CA ALA A 93 -39.55 23.23 -13.97
C ALA A 93 -40.37 22.09 -14.60
N LYS A 94 -39.75 20.94 -14.88
CA LYS A 94 -40.41 19.71 -15.35
C LYS A 94 -40.85 18.76 -14.21
N GLY A 95 -40.53 19.07 -12.95
CA GLY A 95 -40.87 18.23 -11.79
C GLY A 95 -40.09 16.90 -11.71
N VAL A 96 -38.94 16.79 -12.39
CA VAL A 96 -38.15 15.55 -12.49
C VAL A 96 -36.78 15.66 -11.82
N SER A 97 -36.16 14.52 -11.51
CA SER A 97 -34.78 14.47 -11.00
C SER A 97 -33.82 15.20 -11.96
N PRO A 98 -32.91 16.07 -11.47
CA PRO A 98 -31.85 16.61 -12.31
C PRO A 98 -30.80 15.54 -12.67
N ASP A 99 -30.62 14.51 -11.84
CA ASP A 99 -29.75 13.39 -12.17
C ASP A 99 -30.51 12.45 -13.11
N VAL A 100 -30.14 12.48 -14.39
CA VAL A 100 -30.73 11.69 -15.47
C VAL A 100 -29.61 10.94 -16.18
N PRO A 101 -29.77 9.63 -16.49
CA PRO A 101 -28.77 8.91 -17.27
C PRO A 101 -28.65 9.53 -18.67
N PRO A 102 -27.46 9.46 -19.30
CA PRO A 102 -27.32 9.81 -20.71
C PRO A 102 -28.08 8.79 -21.56
N GLU A 103 -29.05 9.28 -22.33
CA GLU A 103 -29.64 8.50 -23.41
C GLU A 103 -28.64 8.46 -24.56
N GLU A 104 -28.33 7.27 -25.09
CA GLU A 104 -27.55 7.11 -26.32
C GLU A 104 -28.53 6.98 -27.50
N PRO A 105 -28.84 8.07 -28.22
CA PRO A 105 -29.82 8.04 -29.31
C PRO A 105 -29.29 7.24 -30.51
N GLU A 106 -30.08 6.27 -30.97
CA GLU A 106 -29.77 5.48 -32.17
C GLU A 106 -29.62 6.36 -33.43
N GLN A 107 -30.30 7.51 -33.46
CA GLN A 107 -30.22 8.50 -34.54
C GLN A 107 -30.17 9.92 -33.97
N VAL A 108 -29.13 10.68 -34.33
CA VAL A 108 -28.99 12.11 -34.00
C VAL A 108 -29.24 12.93 -35.26
N GLN A 109 -30.22 13.83 -35.23
CA GLN A 109 -30.54 14.67 -36.39
C GLN A 109 -29.32 15.45 -36.92
N GLY A 110 -29.16 15.46 -38.24
CA GLY A 110 -28.02 16.08 -38.93
C GLY A 110 -26.67 15.41 -38.68
N HIS A 111 -26.64 14.21 -38.08
CA HIS A 111 -25.45 13.41 -37.83
C HIS A 111 -25.69 11.93 -38.21
N GLN A 112 -24.61 11.16 -38.33
CA GLN A 112 -24.62 9.71 -38.50
C GLN A 112 -23.56 9.08 -37.58
N LEU A 113 -23.87 7.93 -36.99
CA LEU A 113 -22.95 7.21 -36.09
C LEU A 113 -21.94 6.40 -36.89
N CYS A 114 -20.67 6.74 -36.78
CA CYS A 114 -19.59 5.91 -37.29
C CYS A 114 -19.20 4.87 -36.23
N VAL A 115 -19.52 3.60 -36.50
CA VAL A 115 -19.16 2.46 -35.64
C VAL A 115 -17.65 2.26 -35.54
N VAL A 116 -16.91 2.36 -36.65
CA VAL A 116 -15.44 2.25 -36.72
C VAL A 116 -14.74 3.32 -35.86
N CYS A 117 -15.31 4.54 -35.81
CA CYS A 117 -14.76 5.63 -35.00
C CYS A 117 -15.39 5.75 -33.60
N ASN A 118 -16.41 4.94 -33.28
CA ASN A 118 -17.34 5.08 -32.17
C ASN A 118 -17.70 6.56 -31.88
N ARG A 119 -18.23 7.24 -32.91
CA ARG A 119 -18.41 8.70 -32.91
C ARG A 119 -19.58 9.13 -33.79
N HIS A 120 -20.35 10.11 -33.30
CA HIS A 120 -21.33 10.82 -34.10
C HIS A 120 -20.66 11.88 -34.99
N ILE A 121 -20.95 11.84 -36.29
CA ILE A 121 -20.32 12.66 -37.34
C ILE A 121 -21.42 13.48 -38.04
N PRO A 122 -21.30 14.81 -38.18
CA PRO A 122 -22.30 15.61 -38.90
C PRO A 122 -22.47 15.14 -40.34
N SER A 123 -23.71 14.97 -40.83
CA SER A 123 -23.99 14.35 -42.14
C SER A 123 -23.32 15.07 -43.31
N ARG A 124 -23.18 16.40 -43.22
CA ARG A 124 -22.42 17.23 -44.18
C ARG A 124 -20.93 16.86 -44.32
N PHE A 125 -20.36 16.15 -43.36
CA PHE A 125 -19.00 15.64 -43.37
C PHE A 125 -18.93 14.13 -43.57
N TRP A 126 -20.06 13.40 -43.53
CA TRP A 126 -20.08 11.93 -43.63
C TRP A 126 -19.42 11.42 -44.90
N ALA A 127 -19.77 11.98 -46.07
CA ALA A 127 -19.17 11.61 -47.36
C ALA A 127 -17.65 11.83 -47.44
N ARG A 128 -17.06 12.62 -46.52
CA ARG A 128 -15.61 12.82 -46.40
C ARG A 128 -14.98 12.07 -45.22
N HIS A 129 -15.79 11.47 -44.33
CA HIS A 129 -15.29 10.91 -43.07
C HIS A 129 -14.57 9.55 -43.23
N PRO A 130 -15.07 8.54 -43.99
CA PRO A 130 -14.31 7.33 -44.31
C PRO A 130 -13.02 7.59 -45.11
N LEU A 131 -12.91 8.78 -45.73
CA LEU A 131 -11.71 9.20 -46.45
C LEU A 131 -10.63 9.81 -45.53
N GLN A 132 -10.94 10.09 -44.26
CA GLN A 132 -9.98 10.64 -43.29
C GLN A 132 -8.99 9.56 -42.81
N PRO A 133 -7.68 9.88 -42.66
CA PRO A 133 -6.67 8.92 -42.16
C PRO A 133 -7.09 8.25 -40.85
N GLN A 134 -7.55 9.05 -39.87
CA GLN A 134 -8.03 8.63 -38.55
C GLN A 134 -9.25 7.69 -38.56
N HIS A 135 -9.94 7.52 -39.70
CA HIS A 135 -10.95 6.48 -39.89
C HIS A 135 -10.31 5.21 -40.45
N LYS A 136 -9.49 5.33 -41.49
CA LYS A 136 -8.80 4.21 -42.15
C LYS A 136 -7.82 3.49 -41.22
N GLU A 137 -7.11 4.22 -40.37
CA GLU A 137 -6.24 3.67 -39.31
C GLU A 137 -7.02 2.74 -38.36
N ARG A 138 -8.28 3.08 -38.07
CA ARG A 138 -9.15 2.27 -37.20
C ARG A 138 -9.83 1.12 -37.92
N GLU A 139 -10.17 1.33 -39.19
CA GLU A 139 -10.63 0.28 -40.07
C GLU A 139 -9.55 -0.81 -40.24
N GLN A 140 -8.27 -0.41 -40.31
CA GLN A 140 -7.10 -1.29 -40.32
C GLN A 140 -6.86 -1.95 -38.95
N PHE A 141 -6.97 -1.22 -37.84
CA PHE A 141 -6.92 -1.82 -36.50
C PHE A 141 -7.97 -2.92 -36.33
N LEU A 142 -9.24 -2.63 -36.66
CA LEU A 142 -10.33 -3.59 -36.50
C LEU A 142 -10.14 -4.82 -37.39
N LYS A 143 -9.58 -4.67 -38.60
CA LYS A 143 -9.18 -5.81 -39.45
C LYS A 143 -8.07 -6.64 -38.80
N PHE A 144 -7.05 -6.00 -38.24
CA PHE A 144 -5.96 -6.68 -37.53
C PHE A 144 -6.44 -7.46 -36.29
N THR A 145 -7.26 -6.88 -35.41
CA THR A 145 -7.81 -7.62 -34.26
C THR A 145 -8.77 -8.73 -34.69
N SER A 146 -9.62 -8.47 -35.70
CA SER A 146 -10.50 -9.51 -36.25
C SER A 146 -9.71 -10.68 -36.83
N ALA A 147 -8.59 -10.41 -37.50
CA ALA A 147 -7.70 -11.42 -38.06
C ALA A 147 -6.98 -12.25 -36.96
N MET A 148 -6.62 -11.63 -35.83
CA MET A 148 -6.10 -12.36 -34.66
C MET A 148 -7.16 -13.29 -34.06
N GLU A 149 -8.38 -12.80 -33.83
CA GLU A 149 -9.50 -13.68 -33.42
C GLU A 149 -9.80 -14.76 -34.49
N GLU A 150 -9.54 -14.50 -35.76
CA GLU A 150 -9.64 -15.45 -36.87
C GLU A 150 -8.48 -16.45 -36.92
N THR A 151 -7.40 -16.28 -36.16
CA THR A 151 -6.43 -17.37 -35.88
C THR A 151 -6.94 -18.33 -34.82
N GLU A 152 -7.80 -17.90 -33.90
CA GLU A 152 -8.44 -18.78 -32.91
C GLU A 152 -9.69 -19.49 -33.46
N LYS A 153 -10.31 -18.97 -34.52
CA LYS A 153 -11.47 -19.60 -35.16
C LYS A 153 -11.07 -20.81 -36.02
N ASP A 154 -11.95 -21.81 -36.05
CA ASP A 154 -11.89 -22.93 -37.00
C ASP A 154 -12.09 -22.42 -38.43
N LYS A 155 -11.25 -22.85 -39.38
CA LYS A 155 -11.22 -22.30 -40.74
C LYS A 155 -10.67 -23.28 -41.78
N ASN A 156 -10.90 -22.95 -43.05
CA ASN A 156 -10.59 -23.80 -44.22
C ASN A 156 -11.16 -25.22 -44.13
N GLY A 157 -12.27 -25.39 -43.42
CA GLY A 157 -12.91 -26.69 -43.17
C GLY A 157 -12.19 -27.60 -42.17
N VAL A 158 -11.13 -27.12 -41.51
CA VAL A 158 -10.52 -27.78 -40.34
C VAL A 158 -11.17 -27.26 -39.06
N SER A 159 -11.55 -28.17 -38.17
CA SER A 159 -12.00 -27.84 -36.82
C SER A 159 -11.16 -28.52 -35.74
N ILE A 160 -10.87 -27.79 -34.66
CA ILE A 160 -10.04 -28.28 -33.55
C ILE A 160 -10.86 -28.26 -32.25
N SER A 161 -11.34 -29.44 -31.86
CA SER A 161 -12.21 -29.65 -30.71
C SER A 161 -11.50 -30.36 -29.56
N GLY A 162 -11.88 -30.02 -28.34
CA GLY A 162 -11.28 -30.51 -27.10
C GLY A 162 -11.37 -29.44 -26.00
N ASN A 163 -11.23 -29.83 -24.73
CA ASN A 163 -11.09 -28.85 -23.66
C ASN A 163 -9.61 -28.59 -23.38
N PHE A 164 -9.13 -27.42 -23.78
CA PHE A 164 -7.74 -27.00 -23.67
C PHE A 164 -7.47 -26.06 -22.48
N ASP A 165 -8.53 -25.60 -21.81
CA ASP A 165 -8.43 -24.97 -20.49
C ASP A 165 -8.40 -26.08 -19.42
N PHE A 166 -7.30 -26.15 -18.68
CA PHE A 166 -7.15 -27.10 -17.58
C PHE A 166 -7.92 -26.65 -16.33
N MET A 167 -8.34 -25.38 -16.29
CA MET A 167 -9.00 -24.71 -15.17
C MET A 167 -8.14 -24.78 -13.90
N ILE A 168 -8.77 -24.85 -12.73
CA ILE A 168 -8.09 -25.02 -11.45
C ILE A 168 -7.85 -26.52 -11.21
N VAL A 169 -6.58 -26.92 -11.21
CA VAL A 169 -6.11 -28.28 -10.94
C VAL A 169 -5.57 -28.35 -9.52
N GLU A 170 -6.03 -29.31 -8.71
CA GLU A 170 -5.55 -29.46 -7.34
C GLU A 170 -4.08 -29.92 -7.32
N PRO A 171 -3.24 -29.47 -6.36
CA PRO A 171 -1.81 -29.78 -6.37
C PRO A 171 -1.46 -31.29 -6.32
N GLN A 172 -2.39 -32.14 -5.89
CA GLN A 172 -2.22 -33.60 -5.91
C GLN A 172 -2.48 -34.20 -7.31
N GLU A 173 -3.43 -33.64 -8.07
CA GLU A 173 -3.74 -34.03 -9.46
C GLU A 173 -2.63 -33.53 -10.40
N ALA A 174 -2.15 -32.31 -10.18
CA ALA A 174 -1.09 -31.70 -10.97
C ALA A 174 0.25 -32.47 -10.83
N ALA A 175 0.57 -32.95 -9.62
CA ALA A 175 1.75 -33.78 -9.35
C ALA A 175 1.70 -35.19 -9.99
N SER A 176 0.51 -35.68 -10.38
CA SER A 176 0.37 -36.92 -11.16
C SER A 176 0.41 -36.71 -12.68
N GLY A 177 0.48 -35.46 -13.15
CA GLY A 177 0.32 -35.08 -14.55
C GLY A 177 -1.14 -35.11 -14.98
N THR A 178 -1.61 -34.02 -15.60
CA THR A 178 -3.00 -33.93 -16.08
C THR A 178 -3.02 -33.99 -17.61
N VAL A 179 -3.84 -34.88 -18.19
CA VAL A 179 -3.98 -35.00 -19.66
C VAL A 179 -5.30 -34.41 -20.13
N ARG A 180 -5.28 -33.74 -21.29
CA ARG A 180 -6.45 -33.34 -22.07
C ARG A 180 -6.29 -33.81 -23.51
N THR A 181 -7.30 -34.48 -24.06
CA THR A 181 -7.30 -34.95 -25.45
C THR A 181 -8.04 -33.97 -26.34
N GLY A 182 -7.46 -33.66 -27.50
CA GLY A 182 -8.12 -32.93 -28.58
C GLY A 182 -8.23 -33.78 -29.84
N THR A 183 -9.15 -33.40 -30.72
CA THR A 183 -9.30 -33.96 -32.06
C THR A 183 -9.30 -32.86 -33.10
N ILE A 184 -8.44 -33.01 -34.10
CA ILE A 184 -8.49 -32.24 -35.34
C ILE A 184 -9.38 -33.02 -36.31
N GLN A 185 -10.43 -32.38 -36.80
CA GLN A 185 -11.28 -32.90 -37.86
C GLN A 185 -11.08 -32.03 -39.10
N CYS A 186 -11.26 -32.59 -40.28
CA CYS A 186 -11.39 -31.79 -41.50
C CYS A 186 -12.57 -32.30 -42.33
N GLN A 187 -13.41 -31.39 -42.81
CA GLN A 187 -14.55 -31.71 -43.68
C GLN A 187 -14.14 -31.80 -45.16
N VAL A 188 -12.89 -31.45 -45.48
CA VAL A 188 -12.42 -31.18 -46.84
C VAL A 188 -11.15 -32.00 -47.14
N PRO A 189 -11.08 -32.75 -48.26
CA PRO A 189 -9.89 -33.53 -48.60
C PRO A 189 -8.75 -32.62 -49.08
N GLY A 190 -7.50 -33.01 -48.80
CA GLY A 190 -6.29 -32.34 -49.32
C GLY A 190 -5.53 -31.45 -48.32
N ILE A 191 -5.90 -31.49 -47.03
CA ILE A 191 -5.23 -30.70 -45.99
C ILE A 191 -4.29 -31.58 -45.15
N VAL A 192 -3.08 -31.09 -44.90
CA VAL A 192 -2.02 -31.77 -44.15
C VAL A 192 -1.67 -30.96 -42.90
N LEU A 193 -1.56 -31.62 -41.74
CA LEU A 193 -0.99 -31.04 -40.53
C LEU A 193 0.53 -30.99 -40.67
N MET A 194 1.07 -29.82 -40.97
CA MET A 194 2.52 -29.64 -41.13
C MET A 194 3.22 -29.69 -39.78
N ASP A 195 2.69 -29.02 -38.76
CA ASP A 195 3.30 -28.92 -37.43
C ASP A 195 2.25 -28.73 -36.32
N ILE A 196 2.55 -29.19 -35.12
CA ILE A 196 1.76 -29.01 -33.89
C ILE A 196 2.71 -28.79 -32.71
N ARG A 197 2.65 -27.61 -32.09
CA ARG A 197 3.64 -27.18 -31.08
C ARG A 197 3.08 -26.17 -30.08
N LEU A 198 3.89 -25.86 -29.07
CA LEU A 198 3.64 -24.80 -28.10
C LEU A 198 4.36 -23.51 -28.52
N ALA A 199 3.79 -22.35 -28.24
CA ALA A 199 4.45 -21.06 -28.47
C ALA A 199 5.75 -20.93 -27.65
N SER A 200 5.77 -21.47 -26.43
CA SER A 200 6.94 -21.55 -25.55
C SER A 200 8.13 -22.36 -26.10
N SER A 201 7.91 -23.31 -27.02
CA SER A 201 8.94 -24.24 -27.53
C SER A 201 10.01 -23.60 -28.45
N LYS A 202 10.11 -22.28 -28.40
CA LYS A 202 10.78 -21.39 -29.38
C LYS A 202 11.70 -20.34 -28.77
N GLY A 203 11.49 -19.98 -27.50
CA GLY A 203 12.16 -18.87 -26.84
C GLY A 203 13.43 -19.27 -26.10
N THR A 204 14.28 -18.30 -25.82
CA THR A 204 15.56 -18.49 -25.11
C THR A 204 15.44 -18.71 -23.59
N GLN A 205 14.25 -18.56 -23.01
CA GLN A 205 13.87 -19.01 -21.67
C GLN A 205 12.37 -19.38 -21.61
N THR A 206 11.88 -20.23 -20.70
CA THR A 206 12.36 -21.56 -20.27
C THR A 206 11.14 -22.29 -19.69
N PHE A 207 10.94 -23.56 -20.04
CA PHE A 207 10.02 -24.50 -19.38
C PHE A 207 8.52 -24.10 -19.36
N SER A 208 7.78 -24.51 -20.38
CA SER A 208 6.32 -24.66 -20.28
C SER A 208 5.99 -25.93 -19.49
N PRO A 209 4.96 -25.92 -18.62
CA PRO A 209 4.47 -27.15 -17.99
C PRO A 209 3.69 -28.01 -18.98
N PHE A 210 3.29 -27.48 -20.14
CA PHE A 210 2.57 -28.24 -21.14
C PHE A 210 3.53 -29.03 -22.04
N THR A 211 3.06 -30.18 -22.51
CA THR A 211 3.71 -31.02 -23.53
C THR A 211 2.64 -31.56 -24.47
N ILE A 212 2.96 -31.72 -25.76
CA ILE A 212 1.99 -32.20 -26.77
C ILE A 212 2.48 -33.53 -27.34
N THR A 213 1.59 -34.50 -27.46
CA THR A 213 1.81 -35.74 -28.22
C THR A 213 0.73 -35.90 -29.29
N LEU A 214 1.12 -36.15 -30.54
CA LEU A 214 0.20 -36.52 -31.60
C LEU A 214 -0.06 -38.02 -31.53
N ASN A 215 -1.32 -38.44 -31.35
CA ASN A 215 -1.69 -39.84 -31.11
C ASN A 215 -1.91 -40.59 -32.44
N SER A 216 -1.17 -40.24 -33.50
CA SER A 216 -1.34 -40.74 -34.87
C SER A 216 0.00 -40.83 -35.60
N SER A 217 0.19 -41.90 -36.37
CA SER A 217 1.32 -42.09 -37.29
C SER A 217 1.16 -41.34 -38.62
N THR A 218 -0.04 -40.87 -38.96
CA THR A 218 -0.32 -40.05 -40.15
C THR A 218 -0.61 -38.59 -39.77
N ARG A 219 -0.09 -37.67 -40.57
CA ARG A 219 -0.38 -36.22 -40.53
C ARG A 219 -1.36 -35.75 -41.62
N MET A 220 -1.79 -36.66 -42.50
CA MET A 220 -2.71 -36.37 -43.60
C MET A 220 -4.15 -36.47 -43.11
N ILE A 221 -4.97 -35.43 -43.32
CA ILE A 221 -6.34 -35.38 -42.80
C ILE A 221 -7.33 -35.65 -43.94
N THR A 222 -8.14 -36.70 -43.80
CA THR A 222 -9.21 -37.02 -44.75
C THR A 222 -10.58 -36.69 -44.15
N SER A 223 -11.58 -36.47 -45.00
CA SER A 223 -12.98 -36.21 -44.58
C SER A 223 -13.69 -37.39 -43.89
N ARG A 224 -12.98 -38.49 -43.61
CA ARG A 224 -13.46 -39.66 -42.86
C ARG A 224 -12.56 -40.01 -41.65
N SER A 225 -11.57 -39.18 -41.31
CA SER A 225 -10.57 -39.46 -40.27
C SER A 225 -10.27 -38.23 -39.42
N SER A 226 -10.40 -38.33 -38.10
CA SER A 226 -9.87 -37.34 -37.17
C SER A 226 -8.42 -37.68 -36.78
N LEU A 227 -7.61 -36.65 -36.51
CA LEU A 227 -6.32 -36.81 -35.84
C LEU A 227 -6.51 -36.51 -34.35
N ALA A 228 -6.30 -37.51 -33.50
CA ALA A 228 -6.27 -37.31 -32.05
C ALA A 228 -4.89 -36.80 -31.61
N PHE A 229 -4.87 -35.88 -30.64
CA PHE A 229 -3.67 -35.45 -29.94
C PHE A 229 -3.95 -35.33 -28.44
N SER A 230 -2.90 -35.32 -27.64
CA SER A 230 -2.97 -35.13 -26.20
C SER A 230 -2.06 -33.99 -25.77
N VAL A 231 -2.56 -33.16 -24.87
CA VAL A 231 -1.80 -32.14 -24.14
C VAL A 231 -1.66 -32.62 -22.71
N THR A 232 -0.44 -32.78 -22.24
CA THR A 232 -0.13 -33.20 -20.87
C THR A 232 0.49 -32.03 -20.12
N MET A 233 -0.13 -31.64 -19.01
CA MET A 233 0.32 -30.59 -18.09
C MET A 233 1.04 -31.25 -16.92
N ASN A 234 2.31 -30.88 -16.77
CA ASN A 234 3.26 -31.38 -15.77
C ASN A 234 3.78 -30.20 -14.93
N GLN A 235 3.02 -29.82 -13.90
CA GLN A 235 3.38 -28.73 -12.98
C GLN A 235 3.16 -29.19 -11.54
N ASP A 236 4.22 -29.31 -10.74
CA ASP A 236 4.14 -29.76 -9.34
C ASP A 236 4.03 -28.59 -8.33
N HIS A 237 4.30 -27.37 -8.78
CA HIS A 237 4.25 -26.15 -7.98
C HIS A 237 2.93 -25.38 -8.14
N LEU A 238 2.58 -24.62 -7.11
CA LEU A 238 1.45 -23.69 -7.14
C LEU A 238 1.65 -22.58 -8.17
N GLY A 239 0.55 -22.00 -8.63
CA GLY A 239 0.52 -20.83 -9.51
C GLY A 239 -0.06 -21.13 -10.89
N ARG A 240 -0.03 -20.10 -11.73
CA ARG A 240 -0.61 -20.07 -13.06
C ARG A 240 0.45 -20.28 -14.12
N ALA A 241 0.06 -20.96 -15.19
CA ALA A 241 0.83 -20.98 -16.42
C ALA A 241 -0.12 -20.85 -17.62
N GLU A 242 0.37 -20.14 -18.64
CA GLU A 242 -0.31 -19.92 -19.91
C GLU A 242 0.66 -20.24 -21.05
N ASP A 243 0.13 -20.74 -22.16
CA ASP A 243 0.87 -21.06 -23.38
C ASP A 243 -0.14 -21.08 -24.55
N ARG A 244 0.31 -21.33 -25.77
CA ARG A 244 -0.58 -21.41 -26.93
C ARG A 244 -0.23 -22.60 -27.81
N LEU A 245 -1.20 -23.46 -28.07
CA LEU A 245 -1.11 -24.46 -29.13
C LEU A 245 -1.11 -23.74 -30.48
N GLU A 246 -0.11 -24.03 -31.31
CA GLU A 246 -0.05 -23.64 -32.72
C GLU A 246 -0.20 -24.88 -33.60
N PHE A 247 -1.19 -24.88 -34.49
CA PHE A 247 -1.42 -25.91 -35.49
C PHE A 247 -1.19 -25.31 -36.88
N LEU A 248 -0.13 -25.75 -37.56
CA LEU A 248 0.19 -25.29 -38.92
C LEU A 248 -0.34 -26.28 -39.94
N PHE A 249 -1.16 -25.81 -40.87
CA PHE A 249 -1.73 -26.59 -41.95
C PHE A 249 -1.27 -26.12 -43.32
N GLU A 250 -1.29 -27.03 -44.29
CA GLU A 250 -1.13 -26.75 -45.71
C GLU A 250 -2.32 -27.35 -46.48
N ASP A 251 -2.97 -26.54 -47.32
CA ASP A 251 -3.95 -27.03 -48.29
C ASP A 251 -3.23 -27.27 -49.62
N VAL A 252 -2.93 -28.53 -49.89
CA VAL A 252 -2.09 -28.96 -51.03
C VAL A 252 -2.74 -28.61 -52.38
N ARG A 253 -4.06 -28.34 -52.39
CA ARG A 253 -4.83 -28.00 -53.60
C ARG A 253 -4.82 -26.50 -53.89
N LEU A 254 -4.72 -25.68 -52.85
CA LEU A 254 -4.65 -24.21 -52.94
C LEU A 254 -3.21 -23.69 -52.86
N GLN A 255 -2.25 -24.56 -52.53
CA GLN A 255 -0.83 -24.25 -52.26
C GLN A 255 -0.62 -23.19 -51.16
N SER A 256 -1.64 -22.98 -50.31
CA SER A 256 -1.64 -22.02 -49.22
C SER A 256 -1.44 -22.69 -47.86
N ARG A 257 -0.93 -21.93 -46.89
CA ARG A 257 -0.74 -22.37 -45.51
C ARG A 257 -1.57 -21.53 -44.56
N PHE A 258 -2.05 -22.14 -43.49
CA PHE A 258 -2.83 -21.42 -42.48
C PHE A 258 -2.55 -21.98 -41.10
N MET A 259 -2.67 -21.11 -40.10
CA MET A 259 -2.53 -21.48 -38.69
C MET A 259 -3.88 -21.36 -37.98
N ILE A 260 -4.18 -22.36 -37.16
CA ILE A 260 -5.21 -22.28 -36.11
C ILE A 260 -4.48 -22.31 -34.76
N THR A 261 -4.96 -21.54 -33.79
CA THR A 261 -4.39 -21.46 -32.44
C THR A 261 -5.42 -21.81 -31.36
N ARG A 262 -4.93 -22.26 -30.20
CA ARG A 262 -5.72 -22.40 -28.96
C ARG A 262 -4.90 -21.94 -27.77
N LEU A 263 -5.48 -21.11 -26.90
CA LEU A 263 -4.89 -20.78 -25.61
C LEU A 263 -4.87 -22.03 -24.71
N LEU A 264 -3.78 -22.23 -23.99
CA LEU A 264 -3.68 -23.12 -22.83
C LEU A 264 -3.64 -22.27 -21.57
N LEU A 265 -4.42 -22.65 -20.57
CA LEU A 265 -4.40 -22.05 -19.24
C LEU A 265 -4.45 -23.17 -18.20
N VAL A 266 -3.65 -23.04 -17.14
CA VAL A 266 -3.76 -23.86 -15.93
C VAL A 266 -3.55 -23.01 -14.69
N ILE A 267 -4.31 -23.31 -13.64
CA ILE A 267 -4.13 -22.75 -12.29
C ILE A 267 -3.90 -23.93 -11.35
N VAL A 268 -2.65 -24.19 -10.95
CA VAL A 268 -2.37 -25.21 -9.93
C VAL A 268 -2.61 -24.60 -8.55
N GLY A 269 -3.69 -25.01 -7.90
CA GLY A 269 -4.18 -24.40 -6.68
C GLY A 269 -5.47 -25.02 -6.15
N SER A 270 -5.90 -24.56 -4.98
CA SER A 270 -7.09 -25.07 -4.30
C SER A 270 -8.35 -24.48 -4.92
N ARG A 271 -9.19 -25.33 -5.54
CA ARG A 271 -10.48 -24.95 -6.12
C ARG A 271 -11.42 -24.41 -5.05
N ALA A 272 -11.39 -25.00 -3.86
CA ALA A 272 -12.17 -24.55 -2.71
C ALA A 272 -11.76 -23.14 -2.23
N ASP A 273 -10.47 -22.79 -2.26
CA ASP A 273 -10.02 -21.44 -1.91
C ASP A 273 -10.36 -20.43 -3.03
N HIS A 274 -10.21 -20.80 -4.30
CA HIS A 274 -10.66 -19.98 -5.43
C HIS A 274 -12.17 -19.69 -5.39
N ASP A 275 -13.01 -20.70 -5.20
CA ASP A 275 -14.47 -20.52 -5.08
C ASP A 275 -14.86 -19.69 -3.84
N MET A 276 -14.12 -19.83 -2.74
CA MET A 276 -14.33 -19.04 -1.53
C MET A 276 -13.91 -17.57 -1.68
N LEU A 277 -12.82 -17.29 -2.41
CA LEU A 277 -12.09 -16.02 -2.36
C LEU A 277 -12.18 -15.17 -3.64
N LYS A 278 -12.68 -15.70 -4.76
CA LYS A 278 -12.89 -14.96 -6.02
C LYS A 278 -13.67 -13.64 -5.84
N PRO A 279 -13.44 -12.63 -6.70
CA PRO A 279 -14.18 -11.37 -6.66
C PRO A 279 -15.69 -11.60 -6.68
N ARG A 280 -16.43 -11.06 -5.70
CA ARG A 280 -17.90 -11.19 -5.67
C ARG A 280 -18.61 -10.36 -6.75
N VAL A 281 -18.00 -9.24 -7.12
CA VAL A 281 -18.43 -8.32 -8.18
C VAL A 281 -17.19 -7.63 -8.76
N PRO A 282 -17.20 -7.24 -10.06
CA PRO A 282 -16.10 -6.50 -10.67
C PRO A 282 -15.73 -5.21 -9.93
N TYR A 283 -14.50 -4.73 -10.12
CA TYR A 283 -14.04 -3.48 -9.53
C TYR A 283 -14.63 -2.25 -10.25
N VAL A 284 -15.27 -1.36 -9.48
CA VAL A 284 -15.81 -0.07 -9.91
C VAL A 284 -15.27 1.02 -8.99
N PRO A 285 -14.47 2.00 -9.50
CA PRO A 285 -13.92 3.07 -8.68
C PRO A 285 -15.01 3.90 -7.96
N ARG A 286 -14.85 4.12 -6.65
CA ARG A 286 -15.66 5.09 -5.89
C ARG A 286 -15.43 6.50 -6.44
N LYS A 287 -16.50 7.11 -6.97
CA LYS A 287 -16.53 8.55 -7.28
C LYS A 287 -16.56 9.34 -5.96
N ARG A 288 -15.80 10.43 -5.86
CA ARG A 288 -15.90 11.36 -4.72
C ARG A 288 -17.25 12.10 -4.77
N THR A 289 -18.00 12.10 -3.68
CA THR A 289 -19.18 12.97 -3.53
C THR A 289 -18.74 14.39 -3.21
N GLN A 290 -19.12 15.37 -4.03
CA GLN A 290 -18.76 16.77 -3.79
C GLN A 290 -19.46 17.31 -2.53
N ARG A 291 -18.71 17.51 -1.45
CA ARG A 291 -19.26 18.07 -0.21
C ARG A 291 -19.59 19.56 -0.38
N GLN A 292 -20.88 19.88 -0.43
CA GLN A 292 -21.36 21.24 -0.14
C GLN A 292 -21.03 21.63 1.32
N PRO A 293 -20.77 22.91 1.62
CA PRO A 293 -20.55 23.39 3.00
C PRO A 293 -21.68 23.02 3.96
N GLU A 294 -21.33 22.80 5.23
CA GLU A 294 -22.30 22.68 6.32
C GLU A 294 -22.45 24.04 7.01
N THR A 295 -23.66 24.57 7.07
CA THR A 295 -23.96 25.90 7.64
C THR A 295 -24.73 25.78 8.94
N ASN A 296 -25.72 24.88 8.98
CA ASN A 296 -26.68 24.75 10.07
C ASN A 296 -26.56 23.35 10.69
N ILE A 297 -25.53 23.13 11.52
CA ILE A 297 -25.33 21.88 12.26
C ILE A 297 -26.06 21.96 13.60
N VAL A 298 -26.99 21.04 13.85
CA VAL A 298 -27.58 20.79 15.17
C VAL A 298 -26.61 19.87 15.94
N GLU A 299 -25.95 20.39 16.97
CA GLU A 299 -24.91 19.65 17.72
C GLU A 299 -25.45 18.39 18.40
N GLY A 300 -24.61 17.35 18.46
CA GLY A 300 -24.96 16.05 19.03
C GLY A 300 -24.82 16.00 20.55
N ILE A 301 -25.22 14.88 21.12
CA ILE A 301 -24.81 14.53 22.49
C ILE A 301 -23.40 13.95 22.40
N ALA A 302 -22.44 14.51 23.12
CA ALA A 302 -21.08 13.96 23.23
C ALA A 302 -21.03 12.82 24.27
N PRO A 303 -20.20 11.77 24.08
CA PRO A 303 -20.09 10.68 25.04
C PRO A 303 -19.37 11.13 26.33
N PRO A 304 -19.71 10.54 27.51
CA PRO A 304 -19.14 10.95 28.79
C PRO A 304 -17.61 10.87 28.90
N SER A 305 -16.97 10.04 28.08
CA SER A 305 -15.50 9.98 27.93
C SER A 305 -14.88 11.33 27.59
N THR A 306 -15.57 12.18 26.81
CA THR A 306 -15.06 13.53 26.43
C THR A 306 -14.85 14.46 27.63
N GLN A 307 -15.55 14.22 28.75
CA GLN A 307 -15.45 14.99 29.99
C GLN A 307 -14.60 14.29 31.07
N ALA A 308 -13.98 13.13 30.76
CA ALA A 308 -13.26 12.34 31.76
C ALA A 308 -11.93 12.95 32.22
N ILE A 309 -11.36 13.91 31.48
CA ILE A 309 -10.13 14.62 31.84
C ILE A 309 -10.48 16.07 32.24
N PRO A 310 -10.07 16.53 33.45
CA PRO A 310 -10.31 17.90 33.92
C PRO A 310 -9.35 18.89 33.25
N TYR A 311 -9.55 19.15 31.96
CA TYR A 311 -8.77 20.13 31.20
C TYR A 311 -9.01 21.56 31.72
N VAL A 312 -7.94 22.21 32.21
CA VAL A 312 -7.96 23.63 32.60
C VAL A 312 -7.43 24.54 31.49
N VAL A 313 -6.62 24.00 30.55
CA VAL A 313 -6.06 24.76 29.43
C VAL A 313 -6.95 24.63 28.19
N ARG A 314 -7.52 25.76 27.73
CA ARG A 314 -8.35 25.82 26.51
C ARG A 314 -7.55 25.43 25.26
N LEU A 315 -8.04 24.44 24.51
CA LEU A 315 -7.46 24.02 23.23
C LEU A 315 -7.83 25.00 22.11
N PRO A 316 -6.86 25.67 21.43
CA PRO A 316 -7.15 26.55 20.29
C PRO A 316 -7.92 25.83 19.17
N LEU A 317 -8.68 26.60 18.37
CA LEU A 317 -9.45 26.06 17.23
C LEU A 317 -8.56 25.69 16.03
N ALA A 318 -7.48 26.43 15.82
CA ALA A 318 -6.47 26.22 14.77
C ALA A 318 -7.08 25.91 13.39
N LEU A 319 -8.07 26.70 12.94
CA LEU A 319 -8.74 26.52 11.65
C LEU A 319 -7.76 26.72 10.48
N ILE A 320 -7.96 25.98 9.39
CA ILE A 320 -7.21 26.15 8.13
C ILE A 320 -7.45 27.58 7.60
N PRO A 321 -6.41 28.38 7.33
CA PRO A 321 -6.57 29.72 6.75
C PRO A 321 -7.27 29.68 5.38
N GLY A 322 -8.23 30.57 5.14
CA GLY A 322 -9.06 30.55 3.92
C GLY A 322 -8.25 30.62 2.61
N HIS A 323 -7.21 31.48 2.57
CA HIS A 323 -6.31 31.58 1.41
C HIS A 323 -5.52 30.29 1.15
N LEU A 324 -5.11 29.60 2.22
CA LEU A 324 -4.43 28.31 2.13
C LEU A 324 -5.39 27.25 1.58
N SER A 325 -6.61 27.16 2.12
CA SER A 325 -7.65 26.26 1.63
C SER A 325 -7.96 26.46 0.14
N GLY A 326 -8.09 27.71 -0.31
CA GLY A 326 -8.26 28.05 -1.74
C GLY A 326 -7.07 27.64 -2.62
N THR A 327 -5.85 27.77 -2.09
CA THR A 327 -4.61 27.31 -2.76
C THR A 327 -4.59 25.79 -2.90
N LEU A 328 -4.93 25.05 -1.83
CA LEU A 328 -4.98 23.59 -1.82
C LEU A 328 -6.15 23.01 -2.64
N SER A 329 -7.16 23.82 -2.94
CA SER A 329 -8.35 23.41 -3.72
C SER A 329 -8.17 23.50 -5.24
N THR A 330 -7.07 24.06 -5.76
CA THR A 330 -6.93 24.39 -7.19
C THR A 330 -5.51 24.22 -7.75
N GLY A 331 -5.40 23.58 -8.93
CA GLY A 331 -4.14 23.32 -9.64
C GLY A 331 -3.70 21.85 -9.59
N SER A 332 -2.60 21.54 -10.28
CA SER A 332 -1.91 20.25 -10.19
C SER A 332 -1.16 20.11 -8.85
N THR A 333 -0.67 18.91 -8.53
CA THR A 333 0.22 18.70 -7.37
C THR A 333 1.50 19.56 -7.50
N LYS A 334 2.05 19.69 -8.71
CA LYS A 334 3.19 20.56 -9.05
C LYS A 334 2.86 22.05 -8.79
N ASP A 335 1.69 22.55 -9.21
CA ASP A 335 1.24 23.92 -8.95
C ASP A 335 1.13 24.23 -7.45
N ILE A 336 0.49 23.32 -6.70
CA ILE A 336 0.24 23.49 -5.27
C ILE A 336 1.57 23.53 -4.51
N LEU A 337 2.51 22.62 -4.82
CA LEU A 337 3.86 22.62 -4.24
C LEU A 337 4.57 23.96 -4.44
N ALA A 338 4.65 24.45 -5.69
CA ALA A 338 5.30 25.71 -6.01
C ALA A 338 4.65 26.92 -5.31
N ARG A 339 3.32 26.95 -5.20
CA ARG A 339 2.59 28.01 -4.47
C ARG A 339 2.85 27.97 -2.97
N LEU A 340 2.86 26.78 -2.36
CA LEU A 340 3.13 26.62 -0.92
C LEU A 340 4.56 27.06 -0.56
N GLN A 341 5.55 26.62 -1.34
CA GLN A 341 6.96 27.00 -1.16
C GLN A 341 7.17 28.51 -1.29
N ARG A 342 6.53 29.16 -2.29
CA ARG A 342 6.72 30.59 -2.57
C ARG A 342 5.98 31.53 -1.61
N VAL A 343 4.81 31.14 -1.09
CA VAL A 343 3.89 32.07 -0.39
C VAL A 343 3.76 31.75 1.11
N TYR A 344 3.72 30.47 1.48
CA TYR A 344 3.32 30.05 2.82
C TYR A 344 4.49 29.57 3.69
N LEU A 345 5.40 28.78 3.10
CA LEU A 345 6.59 28.31 3.80
C LEU A 345 7.67 29.41 3.92
N PRO A 346 8.54 29.35 4.94
CA PRO A 346 9.74 30.18 5.01
C PRO A 346 10.84 29.63 4.08
N SER A 347 11.70 30.51 3.56
CA SER A 347 12.88 30.14 2.75
C SER A 347 13.97 29.43 3.58
N VAL A 348 14.04 29.71 4.88
CA VAL A 348 14.97 29.08 5.83
C VAL A 348 14.18 28.52 7.01
N LEU A 349 14.48 27.28 7.40
CA LEU A 349 13.91 26.63 8.57
C LEU A 349 14.86 26.80 9.77
N ASN A 350 14.49 27.66 10.72
CA ASN A 350 15.22 27.98 11.96
C ASN A 350 14.22 28.06 13.15
N SER A 351 14.65 28.37 14.38
CA SER A 351 13.77 28.41 15.57
C SER A 351 12.64 29.43 15.50
N GLU A 352 12.82 30.54 14.77
CA GLU A 352 11.81 31.59 14.57
C GLU A 352 10.75 31.14 13.56
N THR A 353 11.19 30.55 12.45
CA THR A 353 10.31 30.13 11.34
C THR A 353 9.70 28.75 11.55
N TYR A 354 10.23 27.96 12.49
CA TYR A 354 9.83 26.59 12.85
C TYR A 354 8.31 26.40 12.93
N SER A 355 7.66 27.17 13.80
CA SER A 355 6.22 27.05 14.02
C SER A 355 5.41 27.52 12.82
N LYS A 356 5.88 28.50 12.04
CA LYS A 356 5.23 28.89 10.77
C LYS A 356 5.29 27.74 9.77
N HIS A 357 6.47 27.15 9.56
CA HIS A 357 6.67 26.04 8.62
C HIS A 357 5.74 24.86 8.93
N PHE A 358 5.84 24.29 10.14
CA PHE A 358 5.07 23.10 10.48
C PHE A 358 3.56 23.34 10.58
N LYS A 359 3.07 24.52 11.00
CA LYS A 359 1.63 24.80 11.01
C LYS A 359 1.01 24.74 9.60
N HIS A 360 1.72 25.21 8.57
CA HIS A 360 1.24 25.10 7.18
C HIS A 360 1.24 23.66 6.66
N LEU A 361 2.23 22.83 7.04
CA LEU A 361 2.24 21.41 6.68
C LEU A 361 1.08 20.65 7.36
N LEU A 362 0.81 20.91 8.65
CA LEU A 362 -0.31 20.31 9.36
C LEU A 362 -1.66 20.67 8.74
N TRP A 363 -1.89 21.94 8.38
CA TRP A 363 -3.12 22.33 7.67
C TRP A 363 -3.22 21.71 6.25
N THR A 364 -2.09 21.47 5.59
CA THR A 364 -2.04 20.80 4.27
C THR A 364 -2.33 19.30 4.37
N GLU A 365 -1.96 18.66 5.47
CA GLU A 365 -2.35 17.28 5.81
C GLU A 365 -3.82 17.20 6.22
N GLU A 366 -4.27 18.06 7.15
CA GLU A 366 -5.67 18.11 7.62
C GLU A 366 -6.67 18.31 6.47
N PHE A 367 -6.32 19.16 5.49
CA PHE A 367 -7.12 19.36 4.28
C PHE A 367 -7.24 18.08 3.43
N GLN A 368 -6.15 17.32 3.25
CA GLN A 368 -6.21 16.04 2.56
C GLN A 368 -7.00 15.00 3.36
N MET A 369 -6.87 14.98 4.68
CA MET A 369 -7.62 14.08 5.55
C MET A 369 -9.14 14.28 5.41
N ASP A 370 -9.66 15.52 5.39
CA ASP A 370 -11.10 15.74 5.16
C ASP A 370 -11.53 15.48 3.71
N GLN A 371 -10.66 15.73 2.71
CA GLN A 371 -10.93 15.29 1.33
C GLN A 371 -11.03 13.77 1.21
N ASP A 372 -10.16 13.02 1.88
CA ASP A 372 -10.15 11.56 1.82
C ASP A 372 -11.38 10.94 2.51
N LEU A 373 -11.96 11.62 3.50
CA LEU A 373 -13.23 11.21 4.12
C LEU A 373 -14.42 11.26 3.14
N GLN A 374 -14.33 12.03 2.04
CA GLN A 374 -15.38 12.12 1.01
C GLN A 374 -15.61 10.80 0.25
N TYR A 375 -14.64 9.88 0.26
CA TYR A 375 -14.81 8.53 -0.32
C TYR A 375 -15.68 7.59 0.53
N TYR A 376 -16.02 8.00 1.76
CA TYR A 376 -16.78 7.19 2.72
C TYR A 376 -18.17 7.76 3.02
N ASP A 377 -18.52 8.93 2.50
CA ASP A 377 -19.87 9.50 2.64
C ASP A 377 -20.92 8.51 2.08
N ILE A 378 -21.96 8.19 2.87
CA ILE A 378 -22.98 7.19 2.52
C ILE A 378 -24.25 7.91 2.07
N VAL A 379 -24.80 7.49 0.94
CA VAL A 379 -26.11 7.92 0.43
C VAL A 379 -27.13 6.80 0.72
N ASP A 380 -28.38 7.18 0.99
CA ASP A 380 -29.49 6.27 1.31
C ASP A 380 -29.27 5.38 2.55
N ALA A 381 -28.53 5.87 3.55
CA ALA A 381 -28.31 5.12 4.78
C ALA A 381 -29.60 5.01 5.61
N PRO A 382 -30.04 3.80 6.00
CA PRO A 382 -31.06 3.64 7.04
C PRO A 382 -30.44 3.84 8.43
N LEU A 383 -31.28 4.19 9.41
CA LEU A 383 -30.90 4.21 10.83
C LEU A 383 -31.84 3.30 11.63
N SER A 384 -31.27 2.31 12.34
CA SER A 384 -32.02 1.51 13.31
C SER A 384 -31.92 2.16 14.69
N ARG A 385 -33.00 2.16 15.47
CA ARG A 385 -33.01 2.73 16.83
C ARG A 385 -33.08 1.60 17.86
N TYR A 386 -32.16 1.62 18.83
CA TYR A 386 -32.16 0.68 19.94
C TYR A 386 -31.77 1.41 21.24
N ASN A 387 -32.67 1.36 22.23
CA ASN A 387 -32.62 2.19 23.44
C ASN A 387 -32.43 3.68 23.11
N SER A 388 -31.38 4.31 23.63
CA SER A 388 -31.02 5.72 23.45
C SER A 388 -30.10 6.00 22.25
N TYR A 389 -29.80 4.98 21.45
CA TYR A 389 -28.84 5.03 20.34
C TYR A 389 -29.52 4.83 18.98
N TYR A 390 -28.97 5.49 17.96
CA TYR A 390 -29.26 5.24 16.56
C TYR A 390 -28.04 4.57 15.92
N TYR A 391 -28.20 3.39 15.34
CA TYR A 391 -27.12 2.65 14.69
C TYR A 391 -27.15 2.88 13.17
N VAL A 392 -25.97 3.18 12.63
CA VAL A 392 -25.71 3.27 11.18
C VAL A 392 -24.75 2.16 10.79
N SER A 393 -25.05 1.42 9.72
CA SER A 393 -24.11 0.47 9.12
C SER A 393 -23.04 1.24 8.35
N VAL A 394 -21.76 0.89 8.56
CA VAL A 394 -20.62 1.57 7.95
C VAL A 394 -19.73 0.52 7.26
N PRO A 395 -19.88 0.34 5.94
CA PRO A 395 -19.07 -0.60 5.18
C PRO A 395 -17.58 -0.22 5.25
N GLY A 396 -16.76 -1.11 5.81
CA GLY A 396 -15.33 -0.88 6.07
C GLY A 396 -14.99 -0.44 7.51
N LEU A 397 -15.96 -0.36 8.43
CA LEU A 397 -15.70 0.03 9.83
C LEU A 397 -14.71 -0.91 10.55
N ALA A 398 -14.87 -2.22 10.42
CA ALA A 398 -13.93 -3.24 10.92
C ALA A 398 -12.50 -3.08 10.36
N GLU A 399 -12.37 -2.40 9.22
CA GLU A 399 -11.13 -2.15 8.50
C GLU A 399 -10.51 -0.79 8.86
N LYS A 400 -11.16 -0.02 9.74
CA LYS A 400 -10.88 1.40 10.01
C LYS A 400 -10.90 2.25 8.73
N ARG A 401 -11.86 1.97 7.84
CA ARG A 401 -12.07 2.64 6.54
C ARG A 401 -13.56 3.02 6.37
N PRO A 402 -14.02 4.17 6.90
CA PRO A 402 -13.25 5.21 7.59
C PRO A 402 -12.88 4.78 9.01
N SER A 403 -11.83 5.38 9.58
CA SER A 403 -11.52 5.19 11.00
C SER A 403 -12.52 6.00 11.82
N VAL A 404 -13.16 5.35 12.80
CA VAL A 404 -14.13 5.95 13.70
C VAL A 404 -13.87 5.46 15.12
N LEU A 405 -13.81 6.37 16.08
CA LEU A 405 -13.52 6.15 17.49
C LEU A 405 -14.63 6.73 18.38
N VAL A 406 -14.72 6.26 19.64
CA VAL A 406 -15.70 6.78 20.61
C VAL A 406 -15.33 8.21 21.01
N GLY A 407 -16.18 9.16 20.62
CA GLY A 407 -15.90 10.60 20.69
C GLY A 407 -15.97 11.31 19.33
N ASP A 408 -15.91 10.56 18.22
CA ASP A 408 -16.01 11.12 16.87
C ASP A 408 -17.42 11.64 16.54
N ARG A 409 -17.51 12.36 15.42
CA ARG A 409 -18.70 13.05 14.95
C ARG A 409 -19.10 12.53 13.57
N ILE A 410 -20.34 12.07 13.43
CA ILE A 410 -20.95 11.69 12.14
C ILE A 410 -22.12 12.64 11.87
N LEU A 411 -22.12 13.31 10.72
CA LEU A 411 -23.21 14.21 10.33
C LEU A 411 -24.26 13.45 9.50
N VAL A 412 -25.53 13.71 9.77
CA VAL A 412 -26.69 13.05 9.17
C VAL A 412 -27.70 14.08 8.66
N ARG A 413 -28.18 13.92 7.42
CA ARG A 413 -29.20 14.79 6.81
C ARG A 413 -30.22 13.98 6.01
N ARG A 414 -31.52 14.29 6.16
CA ARG A 414 -32.59 13.75 5.29
C ARG A 414 -32.44 14.35 3.88
N PRO A 415 -32.56 13.59 2.76
CA PRO A 415 -32.40 14.12 1.41
C PRO A 415 -33.16 15.43 1.14
N ASN A 416 -34.42 15.48 1.61
CA ASN A 416 -35.36 16.58 1.40
C ASN A 416 -35.24 17.72 2.44
N SER A 417 -34.32 17.66 3.41
CA SER A 417 -34.05 18.78 4.32
C SER A 417 -33.35 19.93 3.58
N PRO A 418 -33.53 21.20 4.00
CA PRO A 418 -32.85 22.35 3.40
C PRO A 418 -31.33 22.16 3.23
N PRO A 419 -30.72 22.70 2.16
CA PRO A 419 -29.27 22.64 1.97
C PRO A 419 -28.51 23.18 3.19
N GLY A 420 -27.46 22.48 3.60
CA GLY A 420 -26.64 22.87 4.74
C GLY A 420 -27.20 22.57 6.13
N HIS A 421 -28.45 22.06 6.27
CA HIS A 421 -28.97 21.60 7.55
C HIS A 421 -28.54 20.15 7.86
N TRP A 422 -27.83 19.93 8.96
CA TRP A 422 -27.30 18.63 9.39
C TRP A 422 -27.55 18.40 10.88
N TYR A 423 -27.68 17.14 11.29
CA TYR A 423 -27.64 16.73 12.68
C TYR A 423 -26.31 16.03 12.95
N GLU A 424 -25.61 16.43 14.01
CA GLU A 424 -24.42 15.74 14.48
C GLU A 424 -24.79 14.60 15.42
N GLY A 425 -24.29 13.40 15.12
CA GLY A 425 -24.33 12.24 15.99
C GLY A 425 -22.97 12.05 16.65
N GLY A 426 -22.92 12.13 17.98
CA GLY A 426 -21.72 11.80 18.74
C GLY A 426 -21.58 10.27 18.86
N VAL A 427 -20.44 9.73 18.44
CA VAL A 427 -20.15 8.29 18.48
C VAL A 427 -19.99 7.83 19.92
N HIS A 428 -20.90 6.98 20.37
CA HIS A 428 -20.91 6.41 21.72
C HIS A 428 -20.52 4.93 21.77
N VAL A 429 -20.89 4.17 20.75
CA VAL A 429 -20.73 2.72 20.70
C VAL A 429 -20.15 2.34 19.33
N LEU A 430 -19.19 1.44 19.31
CA LEU A 430 -18.69 0.81 18.10
C LEU A 430 -18.98 -0.69 18.15
N ARG A 431 -19.54 -1.19 17.05
CA ARG A 431 -19.66 -2.63 16.77
C ARG A 431 -18.77 -2.93 15.55
N LYS A 432 -18.71 -4.20 15.14
CA LYS A 432 -17.89 -4.63 14.01
C LYS A 432 -18.21 -3.87 12.70
N GLU A 433 -19.49 -3.67 12.40
CA GLU A 433 -19.98 -3.08 11.15
C GLU A 433 -21.02 -1.95 11.36
N GLU A 434 -21.31 -1.60 12.63
CA GLU A 434 -22.26 -0.53 12.98
C GLU A 434 -21.66 0.50 13.95
N VAL A 435 -22.03 1.77 13.79
CA VAL A 435 -21.70 2.86 14.70
C VAL A 435 -22.96 3.32 15.44
N GLY A 436 -22.93 3.27 16.78
CA GLY A 436 -24.00 3.75 17.65
C GLY A 436 -23.84 5.22 18.00
N LEU A 437 -24.75 6.04 17.47
CA LEU A 437 -24.77 7.50 17.56
C LEU A 437 -25.80 8.02 18.57
N ARG A 438 -25.53 9.18 19.16
CA ARG A 438 -26.55 9.99 19.87
C ARG A 438 -26.61 11.41 19.31
N PHE A 439 -27.79 11.81 18.87
CA PHE A 439 -28.12 13.12 18.32
C PHE A 439 -28.77 14.02 19.38
N HIS A 440 -28.99 15.28 19.04
CA HIS A 440 -29.86 16.18 19.81
C HIS A 440 -31.27 15.61 20.00
N GLN A 441 -31.96 16.02 21.07
CA GLN A 441 -33.32 15.57 21.40
C GLN A 441 -34.39 15.88 20.35
N SER A 442 -34.14 16.83 19.43
CA SER A 442 -35.02 17.11 18.29
C SER A 442 -34.81 16.20 17.08
N PHE A 443 -33.85 15.27 17.12
CA PHE A 443 -33.64 14.30 16.04
C PHE A 443 -34.56 13.09 16.18
N VAL A 444 -35.45 12.92 15.21
CA VAL A 444 -36.35 11.77 15.09
C VAL A 444 -36.12 11.10 13.73
N ALA A 445 -35.97 9.78 13.77
CA ALA A 445 -35.86 8.91 12.60
C ALA A 445 -36.77 7.69 12.76
N SER A 446 -37.41 7.30 11.65
CA SER A 446 -38.19 6.07 11.49
C SER A 446 -37.42 5.04 10.64
N PRO A 447 -37.75 3.73 10.68
CA PRO A 447 -37.04 2.72 9.88
C PRO A 447 -37.18 2.89 8.35
N SER A 448 -38.22 3.57 7.90
CA SER A 448 -38.45 3.95 6.51
C SER A 448 -37.65 5.18 6.07
N ASP A 449 -37.11 5.97 7.00
CA ASP A 449 -36.28 7.12 6.66
C ASP A 449 -34.95 6.71 6.04
N ARG A 450 -34.43 7.61 5.21
CA ARG A 450 -33.13 7.50 4.54
C ARG A 450 -32.35 8.78 4.72
N PHE A 451 -31.04 8.66 4.84
CA PHE A 451 -30.16 9.78 5.18
C PHE A 451 -28.90 9.79 4.34
N LEU A 452 -28.38 10.99 4.09
CA LEU A 452 -26.99 11.19 3.72
C LEU A 452 -26.16 11.24 5.01
N VAL A 453 -25.05 10.51 5.02
CA VAL A 453 -24.13 10.39 6.16
C VAL A 453 -22.76 10.90 5.74
N ARG A 454 -22.16 11.80 6.53
CA ARG A 454 -20.80 12.28 6.33
C ARG A 454 -19.94 12.04 7.57
N PHE A 455 -18.71 11.59 7.36
CA PHE A 455 -17.72 11.40 8.42
C PHE A 455 -16.93 12.69 8.63
N LYS A 456 -16.80 13.15 9.88
CA LYS A 456 -15.93 14.28 10.22
C LYS A 456 -14.59 13.83 10.78
N LEU A 457 -13.55 14.52 10.32
CA LEU A 457 -12.21 14.36 10.84
C LEU A 457 -12.16 14.75 12.32
N ASN A 458 -11.67 13.84 13.16
CA ASN A 458 -11.25 14.16 14.51
C ASN A 458 -10.05 15.12 14.44
N ARG A 459 -10.31 16.42 14.67
CA ARG A 459 -9.28 17.47 14.65
C ARG A 459 -8.46 17.56 15.95
N TYR A 460 -8.73 16.75 16.98
CA TYR A 460 -8.04 16.89 18.27
C TYR A 460 -6.53 16.68 18.17
N PRO A 461 -5.99 15.62 17.54
CA PRO A 461 -4.54 15.43 17.38
C PRO A 461 -3.86 16.61 16.67
N MET A 462 -4.38 17.03 15.52
CA MET A 462 -3.86 18.19 14.76
C MET A 462 -3.89 19.47 15.60
N ARG A 463 -4.99 19.75 16.31
CA ARG A 463 -5.11 20.91 17.21
C ARG A 463 -4.13 20.86 18.38
N ARG A 464 -3.79 19.67 18.92
CA ARG A 464 -2.73 19.52 19.93
C ARG A 464 -1.34 19.78 19.36
N GLN A 465 -1.07 19.34 18.13
CA GLN A 465 0.18 19.65 17.43
C GLN A 465 0.31 21.17 17.18
N HIS A 466 -0.76 21.84 16.71
CA HIS A 466 -0.79 23.31 16.61
C HIS A 466 -0.59 24.00 17.96
N GLN A 467 -1.27 23.56 19.03
CA GLN A 467 -1.09 24.09 20.40
C GLN A 467 0.37 23.94 20.89
N ALA A 468 1.05 22.85 20.54
CA ALA A 468 2.45 22.63 20.86
C ALA A 468 3.39 23.53 20.06
N LEU A 469 3.09 23.79 18.78
CA LEU A 469 3.86 24.72 17.95
C LEU A 469 3.70 26.18 18.40
N ASP A 470 2.53 26.56 18.92
CA ASP A 470 2.26 27.90 19.47
C ASP A 470 2.87 28.13 20.87
N SER A 471 3.59 27.15 21.44
CA SER A 471 4.31 27.30 22.70
C SER A 471 5.64 28.06 22.55
N ALA A 472 5.86 29.04 23.44
CA ALA A 472 7.04 29.91 23.49
C ALA A 472 8.39 29.22 23.78
N PHE A 473 8.43 27.90 24.04
CA PHE A 473 9.70 27.18 24.19
C PHE A 473 10.29 26.83 22.81
N SER A 474 11.10 27.72 22.26
CA SER A 474 11.77 27.56 20.96
C SER A 474 13.30 27.64 21.11
N GLN A 475 13.85 26.78 21.96
CA GLN A 475 15.28 26.76 22.25
C GLN A 475 16.11 26.16 21.10
N ASP A 476 17.14 26.87 20.64
CA ASP A 476 18.04 26.41 19.57
C ASP A 476 18.69 25.08 19.90
N ARG A 477 19.13 24.87 21.15
CA ARG A 477 19.68 23.58 21.62
C ARG A 477 18.76 22.39 21.38
N VAL A 478 17.45 22.62 21.26
CA VAL A 478 16.42 21.60 21.01
C VAL A 478 16.09 21.52 19.53
N LEU A 479 15.70 22.65 18.93
CA LEU A 479 15.14 22.67 17.59
C LEU A 479 16.22 22.64 16.49
N PHE A 480 17.34 23.34 16.69
CA PHE A 480 18.41 23.49 15.68
C PHE A 480 19.83 23.42 16.31
N PRO A 481 20.16 22.38 17.12
CA PRO A 481 21.44 22.32 17.82
C PRO A 481 22.64 22.29 16.87
N THR A 482 23.76 22.83 17.35
CA THR A 482 25.01 23.09 16.59
C THR A 482 26.23 22.67 17.42
N ASN A 483 27.44 22.77 16.87
CA ASN A 483 28.69 22.47 17.58
C ASN A 483 28.85 23.25 18.91
N LEU A 484 28.26 24.45 19.03
CA LEU A 484 28.24 25.25 20.27
C LEU A 484 27.48 24.57 21.43
N HIS A 485 26.59 23.63 21.11
CA HIS A 485 25.69 22.93 22.04
C HIS A 485 26.19 21.53 22.43
N LEU A 486 27.32 21.08 21.87
CA LEU A 486 27.96 19.82 22.26
C LEU A 486 28.57 19.93 23.67
N PRO A 487 28.56 18.85 24.48
CA PRO A 487 29.23 18.84 25.77
C PRO A 487 30.75 19.01 25.58
N LYS A 488 31.33 19.99 26.30
CA LYS A 488 32.75 20.36 26.20
C LYS A 488 33.68 19.46 27.03
N GLY A 489 33.13 18.70 27.98
CA GLY A 489 33.89 17.78 28.83
C GLY A 489 34.22 16.45 28.15
N ALA A 490 35.16 15.70 28.74
CA ALA A 490 35.49 14.35 28.30
C ALA A 490 34.31 13.37 28.47
N LEU A 491 34.21 12.39 27.58
CA LEU A 491 33.15 11.37 27.63
C LEU A 491 33.31 10.44 28.84
N ARG A 492 32.22 10.26 29.60
CA ARG A 492 32.14 9.23 30.64
C ARG A 492 31.95 7.85 30.00
N THR A 493 33.04 7.12 29.81
CA THR A 493 33.07 5.74 29.30
C THR A 493 33.02 4.70 30.41
N THR A 494 33.54 5.03 31.59
CA THR A 494 33.51 4.20 32.80
C THR A 494 32.28 4.51 33.65
N ALA A 495 31.54 3.47 34.04
CA ALA A 495 30.52 3.59 35.07
C ALA A 495 31.17 3.76 36.46
N PRO A 496 30.62 4.59 37.36
CA PRO A 496 31.07 4.64 38.75
C PRO A 496 30.93 3.27 39.44
N SER A 497 31.81 2.95 40.38
CA SER A 497 31.77 1.70 41.16
C SER A 497 30.49 1.54 42.01
N THR A 498 29.77 2.63 42.25
CA THR A 498 28.47 2.66 42.93
C THR A 498 27.27 2.38 42.03
N LEU A 499 27.43 2.41 40.69
CA LEU A 499 26.34 2.23 39.74
C LEU A 499 25.91 0.77 39.67
N ARG A 500 24.65 0.49 40.02
CA ARG A 500 24.04 -0.85 39.96
C ARG A 500 23.12 -0.94 38.75
N TRP A 501 23.47 -1.80 37.79
CA TRP A 501 22.65 -2.08 36.61
C TRP A 501 21.38 -2.85 36.99
N TYR A 502 20.22 -2.41 36.48
CA TYR A 502 18.96 -3.13 36.68
C TYR A 502 18.86 -4.31 35.70
N ASN A 503 19.41 -4.17 34.49
CA ASN A 503 19.64 -5.26 33.55
C ASN A 503 21.16 -5.54 33.39
N PRO A 504 21.67 -6.66 33.96
CA PRO A 504 23.08 -7.05 33.83
C PRO A 504 23.59 -7.21 32.39
N LEU A 505 22.71 -7.49 31.41
CA LEU A 505 23.10 -7.66 30.00
C LEU A 505 23.61 -6.34 29.38
N ILE A 506 23.18 -5.18 29.89
CA ILE A 506 23.63 -3.86 29.41
C ILE A 506 25.08 -3.60 29.84
N ALA A 507 25.49 -4.05 31.03
CA ALA A 507 26.85 -3.84 31.55
C ALA A 507 27.93 -4.40 30.60
N ASN A 508 27.60 -5.50 29.91
CA ASN A 508 28.45 -6.22 28.95
C ASN A 508 28.15 -5.86 27.47
N ASN A 509 27.42 -4.76 27.23
CA ASN A 509 27.08 -4.26 25.91
C ASN A 509 27.53 -2.80 25.74
N PRO A 510 28.77 -2.54 25.26
CA PRO A 510 29.39 -1.22 25.35
C PRO A 510 28.57 -0.06 24.78
N PRO A 511 27.87 -0.17 23.63
CA PRO A 511 27.00 0.91 23.16
C PRO A 511 25.77 1.14 24.05
N GLN A 512 25.10 0.10 24.55
CA GLN A 512 23.97 0.29 25.48
C GLN A 512 24.44 0.93 26.79
N LYS A 513 25.59 0.47 27.32
CA LYS A 513 26.27 1.08 28.48
C LYS A 513 26.62 2.54 28.24
N GLN A 514 27.22 2.88 27.10
CA GLN A 514 27.59 4.26 26.78
C GLN A 514 26.35 5.15 26.65
N ALA A 515 25.29 4.68 25.98
CA ALA A 515 24.04 5.42 25.89
C ALA A 515 23.45 5.74 27.27
N VAL A 516 23.41 4.74 28.17
CA VAL A 516 22.92 4.94 29.56
C VAL A 516 23.79 5.93 30.33
N LEU A 517 25.11 5.83 30.26
CA LEU A 517 26.03 6.77 30.95
C LEU A 517 25.92 8.20 30.41
N SER A 518 25.82 8.36 29.08
CA SER A 518 25.67 9.65 28.41
C SER A 518 24.31 10.33 28.63
N ILE A 519 23.31 9.58 29.10
CA ILE A 519 22.00 10.11 29.53
C ILE A 519 22.00 10.39 31.04
N ALA A 520 22.39 9.42 31.87
CA ALA A 520 22.27 9.50 33.33
C ALA A 520 23.14 10.60 33.98
N TYR A 521 24.26 10.96 33.34
CA TYR A 521 25.18 12.02 33.78
C TYR A 521 25.17 13.26 32.88
N ARG A 522 24.06 13.49 32.15
CA ARG A 522 23.91 14.65 31.26
C ARG A 522 23.52 15.90 32.05
N GLU A 523 24.23 17.00 31.82
CA GLU A 523 23.94 18.29 32.48
C GLU A 523 22.51 18.77 32.13
N PRO A 524 21.77 19.39 33.07
CA PRO A 524 20.46 19.98 32.78
C PRO A 524 20.54 21.02 31.67
N GLY A 525 19.55 21.04 30.79
CA GLY A 525 19.52 21.98 29.67
C GLY A 525 20.49 21.63 28.54
N SER A 526 20.90 20.38 28.39
CA SER A 526 21.71 19.92 27.24
C SER A 526 20.88 19.81 25.94
N MET A 527 21.52 19.75 24.77
CA MET A 527 20.85 19.36 23.52
C MET A 527 20.25 17.94 23.60
N PRO A 528 19.28 17.56 22.73
CA PRO A 528 18.76 16.21 22.66
C PRO A 528 19.86 15.15 22.53
N PHE A 529 19.57 13.95 23.03
CA PHE A 529 20.43 12.78 22.90
C PHE A 529 19.68 11.65 22.19
N ILE A 530 20.33 11.01 21.22
CA ILE A 530 19.72 10.02 20.33
C ILE A 530 20.27 8.61 20.61
N ILE A 531 19.38 7.69 21.00
CA ILE A 531 19.61 6.24 20.93
C ILE A 531 19.17 5.79 19.53
N PHE A 532 20.12 5.70 18.60
CA PHE A 532 19.86 5.10 17.30
C PHE A 532 19.90 3.58 17.45
N GLY A 533 18.75 2.92 17.38
CA GLY A 533 18.65 1.47 17.56
C GLY A 533 17.93 0.77 16.39
N PRO A 534 18.72 0.23 15.45
CA PRO A 534 18.27 -0.73 14.44
C PRO A 534 17.43 -1.89 15.02
N PRO A 535 16.65 -2.63 14.22
CA PRO A 535 15.73 -3.64 14.73
C PRO A 535 16.46 -4.73 15.54
N GLY A 536 15.81 -5.22 16.60
CA GLY A 536 16.38 -6.21 17.52
C GLY A 536 17.50 -5.71 18.46
N THR A 537 17.93 -4.45 18.40
CA THR A 537 19.09 -3.95 19.18
C THR A 537 18.81 -3.53 20.63
N GLY A 538 17.56 -3.70 21.10
CA GLY A 538 17.19 -3.44 22.50
C GLY A 538 16.97 -1.98 22.87
N LYS A 539 16.52 -1.12 21.94
CA LYS A 539 16.12 0.30 22.18
C LYS A 539 15.42 0.53 23.52
N THR A 540 14.20 0.01 23.66
CA THR A 540 13.36 0.15 24.86
C THR A 540 13.98 -0.47 26.11
N VAL A 541 14.91 -1.44 25.97
CA VAL A 541 15.66 -2.00 27.12
C VAL A 541 16.66 -0.96 27.62
N THR A 542 17.42 -0.39 26.71
CA THR A 542 18.43 0.67 26.95
C THR A 542 17.78 1.93 27.51
N MET A 543 16.62 2.31 26.95
CA MET A 543 15.88 3.49 27.40
C MET A 543 15.28 3.31 28.80
N VAL A 544 14.73 2.13 29.12
CA VAL A 544 14.23 1.83 30.47
C VAL A 544 15.38 1.84 31.50
N GLU A 545 16.54 1.26 31.17
CA GLU A 545 17.73 1.37 32.04
C GLU A 545 18.17 2.82 32.22
N ALA A 546 18.19 3.63 31.16
CA ALA A 546 18.55 5.05 31.26
C ALA A 546 17.57 5.84 32.17
N ILE A 547 16.26 5.57 32.06
CA ILE A 547 15.24 6.12 32.97
C ILE A 547 15.54 5.72 34.43
N LEU A 548 15.84 4.45 34.68
CA LEU A 548 16.16 3.94 36.02
C LEU A 548 17.44 4.57 36.59
N GLN A 549 18.51 4.69 35.79
CA GLN A 549 19.77 5.29 36.23
C GLN A 549 19.66 6.80 36.46
N VAL A 550 18.84 7.53 35.70
CA VAL A 550 18.50 8.94 36.01
C VAL A 550 17.80 9.04 37.37
N LEU A 551 16.80 8.18 37.64
CA LEU A 551 16.06 8.19 38.91
C LEU A 551 16.87 7.73 40.11
N ALA A 552 17.90 6.90 39.90
CA ALA A 552 18.83 6.46 40.93
C ALA A 552 19.94 7.50 41.20
N THR A 553 20.44 8.15 40.15
CA THR A 553 21.48 9.20 40.24
C THR A 553 20.93 10.50 40.82
N ASN A 554 19.66 10.84 40.52
CA ASN A 554 18.99 12.01 41.08
C ASN A 554 17.59 11.68 41.65
N PRO A 555 17.42 11.68 42.99
CA PRO A 555 16.11 11.50 43.63
C PRO A 555 15.05 12.55 43.24
N THR A 556 15.46 13.80 42.97
CA THR A 556 14.52 14.87 42.59
C THR A 556 14.05 14.76 41.14
N SER A 557 14.75 14.01 40.29
CA SER A 557 14.36 13.84 38.89
C SER A 557 12.93 13.32 38.73
N ARG A 558 12.28 13.86 37.71
CA ARG A 558 10.94 13.53 37.22
C ARG A 558 11.02 13.34 35.71
N ILE A 559 10.28 12.35 35.22
CA ILE A 559 10.41 11.86 33.84
C ILE A 559 9.04 11.78 33.17
N LEU A 560 8.91 12.40 32.00
CA LEU A 560 7.84 12.13 31.06
C LEU A 560 8.39 11.17 29.99
N ALA A 561 7.75 10.02 29.81
CA ALA A 561 8.10 9.04 28.79
C ALA A 561 6.95 8.91 27.77
N CYS A 562 7.22 9.28 26.53
CA CYS A 562 6.28 9.18 25.42
C CYS A 562 6.67 8.02 24.49
N ALA A 563 5.68 7.52 23.76
CA ALA A 563 5.88 6.83 22.48
C ALA A 563 4.72 7.18 21.54
N PRO A 564 4.83 7.01 20.21
CA PRO A 564 3.71 7.31 19.32
C PRO A 564 2.51 6.40 19.59
N SER A 565 2.72 5.07 19.58
CA SER A 565 1.65 4.09 19.79
C SER A 565 1.40 3.75 21.27
N ASN A 566 0.15 3.38 21.58
CA ASN A 566 -0.21 2.87 22.90
C ASN A 566 0.61 1.63 23.28
N SER A 567 0.85 0.69 22.35
CA SER A 567 1.60 -0.54 22.61
C SER A 567 3.07 -0.31 23.01
N ALA A 568 3.72 0.72 22.46
CA ALA A 568 5.08 1.10 22.86
C ALA A 568 5.10 1.75 24.26
N ALA A 569 4.15 2.63 24.56
CA ALA A 569 3.98 3.21 25.90
C ALA A 569 3.66 2.13 26.97
N ASP A 570 2.93 1.09 26.61
CA ASP A 570 2.56 -0.01 27.51
C ASP A 570 3.73 -0.97 27.77
N LEU A 571 4.62 -1.15 26.78
CA LEU A 571 5.89 -1.86 26.93
C LEU A 571 6.87 -1.12 27.87
N ILE A 572 6.96 0.22 27.74
CA ILE A 572 7.74 1.07 28.67
C ILE A 572 7.20 0.91 30.09
N THR A 573 5.88 1.07 30.27
CA THR A 573 5.21 0.96 31.57
C THR A 573 5.43 -0.41 32.20
N SER A 574 5.16 -1.50 31.46
CA SER A 574 5.32 -2.88 31.96
C SER A 574 6.75 -3.19 32.40
N ARG A 575 7.76 -2.65 31.71
CA ARG A 575 9.17 -2.85 32.06
C ARG A 575 9.61 -2.02 33.27
N LEU A 576 9.13 -0.80 33.42
CA LEU A 576 9.39 0.01 34.61
C LEU A 576 8.72 -0.57 35.86
N ALA A 577 7.49 -1.08 35.74
CA ALA A 577 6.82 -1.84 36.80
C ALA A 577 7.62 -3.10 37.19
N SER A 578 8.08 -3.86 36.18
CA SER A 578 8.95 -5.05 36.40
C SER A 578 10.28 -4.69 37.07
N ALA A 579 10.81 -3.49 36.84
CA ALA A 579 11.99 -2.93 37.51
C ALA A 579 11.69 -2.37 38.92
N ARG A 580 10.53 -2.70 39.50
CA ARG A 580 10.08 -2.38 40.87
C ARG A 580 9.67 -0.91 41.13
N LEU A 581 9.36 -0.11 40.10
CA LEU A 581 8.67 1.17 40.36
C LEU A 581 7.26 0.91 40.90
N LYS A 582 6.92 1.54 42.02
CA LYS A 582 5.61 1.36 42.67
C LYS A 582 4.51 2.05 41.87
N THR A 583 3.26 1.63 42.09
CA THR A 583 2.06 2.32 41.56
C THR A 583 1.92 3.76 42.04
N THR A 584 2.61 4.15 43.13
CA THR A 584 2.74 5.53 43.61
C THR A 584 3.84 6.34 42.91
N GLU A 585 4.69 5.71 42.10
CA GLU A 585 5.84 6.32 41.42
C GLU A 585 5.71 6.30 39.90
N LEU A 586 4.99 5.33 39.34
CA LEU A 586 4.79 5.13 37.90
C LEU A 586 3.30 5.22 37.55
N PHE A 587 2.95 6.15 36.66
CA PHE A 587 1.59 6.35 36.14
C PHE A 587 1.56 6.27 34.61
N ARG A 588 0.52 5.66 34.06
CA ARG A 588 0.22 5.57 32.62
C ARG A 588 -1.09 6.29 32.31
N ALA A 589 -1.00 7.41 31.60
CA ALA A 589 -2.18 8.15 31.14
C ALA A 589 -2.62 7.65 29.76
N TYR A 590 -3.90 7.31 29.62
CA TYR A 590 -4.55 6.93 28.36
C TYR A 590 -5.52 8.01 27.89
N ALA A 591 -5.85 8.00 26.59
CA ALA A 591 -7.01 8.73 26.07
C ALA A 591 -8.32 8.16 26.65
N PRO A 592 -9.32 8.97 27.02
CA PRO A 592 -10.60 8.50 27.56
C PRO A 592 -11.44 7.61 26.62
N SER A 593 -11.11 7.60 25.33
CA SER A 593 -11.71 6.75 24.29
C SER A 593 -11.18 5.31 24.31
N ARG A 594 -10.04 5.05 24.97
CA ARG A 594 -9.42 3.72 25.03
C ARG A 594 -10.28 2.74 25.84
N HIS A 595 -10.58 1.56 25.29
CA HIS A 595 -11.30 0.54 26.05
C HIS A 595 -10.40 -0.12 27.10
N LYS A 596 -11.00 -0.57 28.21
CA LYS A 596 -10.26 -1.22 29.31
C LYS A 596 -9.65 -2.54 28.88
N ASP A 597 -10.36 -3.30 28.05
CA ASP A 597 -9.94 -4.64 27.63
C ASP A 597 -8.79 -4.61 26.60
N ASP A 598 -8.55 -3.46 25.97
CA ASP A 598 -7.40 -3.20 25.10
C ASP A 598 -6.11 -2.85 25.87
N VAL A 599 -6.10 -2.96 27.22
CA VAL A 599 -4.99 -2.60 28.10
C VAL A 599 -4.40 -3.84 28.78
N PRO A 600 -3.07 -4.07 28.72
CA PRO A 600 -2.44 -5.21 29.38
C PRO A 600 -2.72 -5.24 30.89
N ILE A 601 -2.99 -6.42 31.43
CA ILE A 601 -3.30 -6.63 32.87
C ILE A 601 -2.15 -6.12 33.77
N SER A 602 -0.91 -6.21 33.32
CA SER A 602 0.29 -5.65 34.00
C SER A 602 0.33 -4.12 34.07
N VAL A 603 -0.40 -3.43 33.20
CA VAL A 603 -0.43 -1.95 33.09
C VAL A 603 -1.59 -1.35 33.88
N LEU A 604 -2.73 -2.05 33.98
CA LEU A 604 -3.93 -1.56 34.69
C LEU A 604 -3.66 -0.98 36.09
N PRO A 605 -2.81 -1.57 36.97
CA PRO A 605 -2.50 -1.01 38.30
C PRO A 605 -1.80 0.35 38.30
N HIS A 606 -1.25 0.78 37.16
CA HIS A 606 -0.58 2.06 36.95
C HIS A 606 -1.48 3.11 36.27
N THR A 607 -2.77 2.82 36.09
CA THR A 607 -3.75 3.72 35.45
C THR A 607 -4.66 4.38 36.47
N HIS A 608 -5.49 5.33 36.01
CA HIS A 608 -6.60 5.88 36.80
C HIS A 608 -7.88 5.89 35.97
N GLN A 609 -9.00 5.55 36.59
CA GLN A 609 -10.33 5.59 35.99
C GLN A 609 -11.25 6.42 36.88
N ASN A 610 -12.16 7.18 36.27
CA ASN A 610 -13.18 7.92 36.99
C ASN A 610 -14.35 7.02 37.43
N ARG A 611 -15.33 7.59 38.15
CA ARG A 611 -16.52 6.86 38.65
C ARG A 611 -17.35 6.19 37.55
N ASN A 612 -17.17 6.57 36.28
CA ASN A 612 -17.89 6.04 35.13
C ASN A 612 -17.06 4.99 34.36
N GLY A 613 -15.90 4.57 34.87
CA GLY A 613 -15.01 3.57 34.26
C GLY A 613 -14.13 4.10 33.12
N HIS A 614 -14.26 5.37 32.71
CA HIS A 614 -13.39 5.97 31.70
C HIS A 614 -12.01 6.30 32.27
N PHE A 615 -10.96 6.10 31.47
CA PHE A 615 -9.61 6.53 31.83
C PHE A 615 -9.55 8.04 32.07
N SER A 616 -8.82 8.42 33.11
CA SER A 616 -8.79 9.77 33.68
C SER A 616 -7.42 10.01 34.34
N VAL A 617 -7.29 11.12 35.08
CA VAL A 617 -6.11 11.43 35.90
C VAL A 617 -6.52 11.70 37.35
N PRO A 618 -5.69 11.34 38.35
CA PRO A 618 -5.91 11.77 39.72
C PRO A 618 -5.69 13.29 39.87
N SER A 619 -5.97 13.83 41.06
CA SER A 619 -5.79 15.25 41.37
C SER A 619 -4.33 15.73 41.15
N MET A 620 -4.14 17.02 40.84
CA MET A 620 -2.81 17.58 40.58
C MET A 620 -1.77 17.34 41.70
N PRO A 621 -2.10 17.44 43.00
CA PRO A 621 -1.19 17.08 44.08
C PRO A 621 -0.81 15.60 44.14
N HIS A 622 -1.50 14.71 43.43
CA HIS A 622 -1.12 13.31 43.22
C HIS A 622 -0.34 13.14 41.92
N MET A 623 -0.74 13.81 40.83
CA MET A 623 0.03 13.82 39.57
C MET A 623 1.49 14.25 39.77
N MET A 624 1.73 15.28 40.59
CA MET A 624 3.09 15.78 40.89
C MET A 624 3.94 14.86 41.79
N LYS A 625 3.35 13.80 42.38
CA LYS A 625 4.08 12.83 43.21
C LYS A 625 4.72 11.71 42.38
N PHE A 626 4.16 11.37 41.22
CA PHE A 626 4.73 10.34 40.34
C PHE A 626 6.15 10.74 39.90
N ARG A 627 7.06 9.76 39.88
CA ARG A 627 8.44 9.94 39.40
C ARG A 627 8.54 9.76 37.89
N VAL A 628 7.72 8.87 37.33
CA VAL A 628 7.57 8.66 35.89
C VAL A 628 6.10 8.73 35.50
N ILE A 629 5.79 9.53 34.48
CA ILE A 629 4.49 9.53 33.80
C ILE A 629 4.72 9.04 32.37
N VAL A 630 3.93 8.06 31.93
CA VAL A 630 4.02 7.44 30.60
C VAL A 630 2.76 7.76 29.80
N THR A 631 2.92 8.19 28.55
CA THR A 631 1.81 8.60 27.66
C THR A 631 2.06 8.17 26.21
N THR A 632 1.04 8.25 25.34
CA THR A 632 1.32 8.44 23.90
C THR A 632 1.81 9.87 23.63
N CYS A 633 2.45 10.14 22.49
CA CYS A 633 2.88 11.50 22.12
C CYS A 633 1.69 12.48 22.09
N VAL A 634 0.55 12.07 21.53
CA VAL A 634 -0.70 12.86 21.57
C VAL A 634 -1.24 12.99 23.00
N SER A 635 -1.23 11.91 23.78
CA SER A 635 -1.69 11.92 25.18
C SER A 635 -0.81 12.75 26.13
N ALA A 636 0.41 13.14 25.74
CA ALA A 636 1.21 14.10 26.51
C ALA A 636 0.49 15.46 26.67
N SER A 637 -0.43 15.79 25.75
CA SER A 637 -1.31 16.96 25.87
C SER A 637 -2.33 16.90 27.02
N ILE A 638 -2.56 15.72 27.62
CA ILE A 638 -3.29 15.61 28.89
C ILE A 638 -2.50 16.34 29.97
N ILE A 639 -1.19 16.11 30.06
CA ILE A 639 -0.34 16.56 31.17
C ILE A 639 -0.23 18.08 31.22
N SER A 640 0.07 18.74 30.10
CA SER A 640 -0.01 20.20 30.01
C SER A 640 -1.46 20.72 30.04
N GLY A 641 -2.42 19.95 29.51
CA GLY A 641 -3.84 20.30 29.47
C GLY A 641 -4.54 20.40 30.84
N ILE A 642 -4.09 19.61 31.83
CA ILE A 642 -4.55 19.67 33.23
C ILE A 642 -3.76 20.69 34.09
N GLY A 643 -2.85 21.46 33.48
CA GLY A 643 -2.11 22.52 34.16
C GLY A 643 -0.86 22.06 34.92
N MET A 644 -0.22 20.96 34.51
CA MET A 644 1.11 20.62 35.03
C MET A 644 2.10 21.76 34.74
N PRO A 645 2.89 22.21 35.73
CA PRO A 645 3.89 23.26 35.51
C PRO A 645 4.97 22.86 34.49
N ARG A 646 5.42 23.85 33.73
CA ARG A 646 6.58 23.69 32.83
C ARG A 646 7.85 23.47 33.65
N GLY A 647 8.78 22.67 33.14
CA GLY A 647 10.00 22.28 33.87
C GLY A 647 9.76 21.30 35.03
N HIS A 648 8.52 20.85 35.28
CA HIS A 648 8.25 19.80 36.26
C HIS A 648 9.01 18.50 35.94
N PHE A 649 9.22 18.20 34.65
CA PHE A 649 9.99 17.04 34.19
C PHE A 649 11.42 17.42 33.86
N SER A 650 12.37 16.95 34.67
CA SER A 650 13.81 17.07 34.39
C SER A 650 14.23 16.44 33.05
N HIS A 651 13.51 15.38 32.61
CA HIS A 651 13.79 14.65 31.39
C HIS A 651 12.50 14.29 30.65
N ILE A 652 12.53 14.43 29.32
CA ILE A 652 11.50 13.93 28.40
C ILE A 652 12.14 12.86 27.51
N PHE A 653 11.63 11.64 27.60
CA PHE A 653 12.03 10.51 26.74
C PHE A 653 10.95 10.27 25.68
N ILE A 654 11.35 9.95 24.45
CA ILE A 654 10.43 9.50 23.40
C ILE A 654 11.01 8.22 22.77
N ASP A 655 10.36 7.07 22.94
CA ASP A 655 10.71 5.84 22.23
C ASP A 655 9.98 5.71 20.90
N GLU A 656 10.54 4.93 19.97
CA GLU A 656 10.09 4.83 18.58
C GLU A 656 9.83 6.21 17.92
N ALA A 657 10.62 7.23 18.30
CA ALA A 657 10.50 8.63 17.87
C ALA A 657 10.65 8.84 16.34
N GLY A 658 11.01 7.79 15.60
CA GLY A 658 11.01 7.76 14.15
C GLY A 658 9.60 7.73 13.54
N GLN A 659 8.61 7.19 14.26
CA GLN A 659 7.23 6.98 13.78
C GLN A 659 6.31 8.18 13.99
N ALA A 660 6.63 9.10 14.92
CA ALA A 660 5.86 10.32 15.13
C ALA A 660 6.20 11.39 14.07
N THR A 661 5.23 12.25 13.76
CA THR A 661 5.56 13.53 13.09
C THR A 661 6.39 14.39 14.04
N GLU A 662 7.22 15.28 13.50
CA GLU A 662 7.96 16.22 14.35
C GLU A 662 7.03 17.09 15.22
N PRO A 663 5.91 17.66 14.72
CA PRO A 663 4.95 18.38 15.56
C PRO A 663 4.23 17.52 16.62
N GLU A 664 4.07 16.21 16.39
CA GLU A 664 3.54 15.27 17.37
C GLU A 664 4.51 15.03 18.53
N ALA A 665 5.80 14.80 18.22
CA ALA A 665 6.86 14.71 19.23
C ALA A 665 6.97 16.01 20.06
N MET A 666 6.72 17.16 19.43
CA MET A 666 6.68 18.45 20.12
C MET A 666 5.51 18.63 21.10
N ILE A 667 4.46 17.80 21.06
CA ILE A 667 3.40 17.84 22.10
C ILE A 667 4.00 17.60 23.48
N GLY A 668 4.84 16.57 23.63
CA GLY A 668 5.60 16.35 24.85
C GLY A 668 6.60 17.48 25.09
N ILE A 669 7.50 17.71 24.13
CA ILE A 669 8.65 18.59 24.30
C ILE A 669 8.25 20.06 24.52
N LYS A 670 7.55 20.69 23.57
CA LYS A 670 7.27 22.13 23.62
C LYS A 670 6.19 22.50 24.63
N SER A 671 5.25 21.62 25.00
CA SER A 671 4.18 22.01 25.93
C SER A 671 4.62 22.02 27.40
N ILE A 672 5.53 21.11 27.81
CA ILE A 672 5.95 20.99 29.23
C ILE A 672 7.43 21.28 29.48
N GLY A 673 8.29 21.23 28.45
CA GLY A 673 9.71 21.52 28.57
C GLY A 673 10.03 22.97 28.95
N ASP A 674 11.17 23.14 29.61
CA ASP A 674 11.79 24.40 30.01
C ASP A 674 13.30 24.41 29.66
N ASN A 675 14.00 25.48 30.06
CA ASN A 675 15.42 25.65 29.78
C ASN A 675 16.31 24.59 30.47
N SER A 676 15.89 23.99 31.59
CA SER A 676 16.62 22.90 32.28
C SER A 676 16.27 21.48 31.78
N THR A 677 15.15 21.30 31.08
CA THR A 677 14.68 19.99 30.61
C THR A 677 15.64 19.36 29.59
N ASN A 678 16.08 18.12 29.88
CA ASN A 678 16.82 17.26 28.95
C ASN A 678 15.87 16.41 28.09
N ILE A 679 16.28 16.12 26.85
CA ILE A 679 15.46 15.37 25.87
C ILE A 679 16.24 14.14 25.39
N VAL A 680 15.59 12.99 25.39
CA VAL A 680 16.14 11.73 24.89
C VAL A 680 15.20 11.16 23.84
N LEU A 681 15.73 10.85 22.65
CA LEU A 681 15.00 10.24 21.55
C LEU A 681 15.55 8.83 21.32
N SER A 682 14.68 7.84 21.22
CA SER A 682 15.03 6.47 20.87
C SER A 682 14.25 6.10 19.60
N GLY A 683 14.94 5.60 18.57
CA GLY A 683 14.30 5.35 17.28
C GLY A 683 15.23 4.77 16.22
N ASP A 684 14.69 4.64 15.01
CA ASP A 684 15.41 4.18 13.82
C ASP A 684 14.87 4.89 12.56
N PRO A 685 15.61 5.85 11.98
CA PRO A 685 15.19 6.55 10.76
C PRO A 685 15.26 5.69 9.48
N LYS A 686 15.77 4.45 9.55
CA LYS A 686 15.79 3.50 8.43
C LYS A 686 14.58 2.54 8.46
N GLN A 687 13.79 2.54 9.52
CA GLN A 687 12.48 1.87 9.58
C GLN A 687 11.34 2.85 9.22
N LEU A 688 10.10 2.36 9.25
CA LEU A 688 8.89 3.14 8.95
C LEU A 688 8.81 4.46 9.76
N GLY A 689 8.54 5.55 9.03
CA GLY A 689 8.25 6.88 9.58
C GLY A 689 6.74 7.17 9.69
N PRO A 690 6.34 8.40 10.05
CA PRO A 690 4.94 8.78 10.18
C PRO A 690 4.13 8.62 8.89
N ILE A 691 2.89 8.14 9.02
CA ILE A 691 1.96 8.00 7.90
C ILE A 691 1.35 9.38 7.56
N ILE A 692 1.83 9.98 6.47
CA ILE A 692 1.28 11.21 5.86
C ILE A 692 0.40 10.84 4.66
N ARG A 693 -0.81 11.40 4.59
CA ARG A 693 -1.79 11.20 3.50
C ARG A 693 -1.58 12.17 2.34
N SER A 694 -1.29 13.44 2.63
CA SER A 694 -1.03 14.48 1.64
C SER A 694 0.33 14.26 0.97
N THR A 695 0.32 13.88 -0.31
CA THR A 695 1.54 13.85 -1.15
C THR A 695 2.28 15.19 -1.11
N VAL A 696 1.53 16.31 -1.04
CA VAL A 696 2.08 17.66 -0.94
C VAL A 696 2.79 17.88 0.41
N ALA A 697 2.13 17.62 1.54
CA ALA A 697 2.78 17.78 2.86
C ALA A 697 3.97 16.82 3.04
N ARG A 698 3.88 15.62 2.46
CA ARG A 698 4.93 14.60 2.42
C ARG A 698 6.19 15.13 1.73
N ILE A 699 6.09 15.56 0.48
CA ILE A 699 7.20 16.15 -0.30
C ILE A 699 7.79 17.39 0.38
N LEU A 700 6.96 18.20 1.03
CA LEU A 700 7.40 19.40 1.77
C LEU A 700 8.00 19.08 3.16
N GLY A 701 8.16 17.81 3.51
CA GLY A 701 8.98 17.36 4.64
C GLY A 701 8.23 16.82 5.86
N LEU A 702 6.88 16.78 5.87
CA LEU A 702 6.11 16.34 7.05
C LEU A 702 6.34 14.86 7.40
N GLU A 703 6.82 14.04 6.45
CA GLU A 703 7.20 12.64 6.72
C GLU A 703 8.57 12.49 7.40
N THR A 704 9.39 13.55 7.44
CA THR A 704 10.65 13.54 8.21
C THR A 704 10.31 13.70 9.68
N SER A 705 10.55 12.65 10.47
CA SER A 705 10.43 12.70 11.92
C SER A 705 11.55 13.52 12.57
N TYR A 706 11.32 14.00 13.79
CA TYR A 706 12.27 14.87 14.51
C TYR A 706 13.66 14.23 14.68
N ILE A 707 13.70 12.93 15.01
CA ILE A 707 14.95 12.15 15.10
C ILE A 707 15.68 12.10 13.74
N GLU A 708 14.96 11.96 12.63
CA GLU A 708 15.53 11.95 11.28
C GLU A 708 16.05 13.33 10.88
N ARG A 709 15.34 14.42 11.20
CA ARG A 709 15.81 15.80 10.94
C ARG A 709 17.06 16.14 11.76
N LEU A 710 17.16 15.65 13.00
CA LEU A 710 18.37 15.82 13.82
C LEU A 710 19.54 15.00 13.27
N MET A 711 19.34 13.72 12.91
CA MET A 711 20.39 12.86 12.36
C MET A 711 20.91 13.29 10.97
N LYS A 712 20.26 14.25 10.30
CA LYS A 712 20.77 14.93 9.10
C LYS A 712 21.79 16.05 9.41
N ARG A 713 22.15 16.28 10.68
CA ARG A 713 23.16 17.26 11.12
C ARG A 713 24.47 16.59 11.50
N GLU A 714 25.59 17.20 11.12
CA GLU A 714 26.97 16.78 11.43
C GLU A 714 27.15 16.34 12.90
N ILE A 715 26.60 17.11 13.85
CA ILE A 715 26.77 16.83 15.28
C ILE A 715 26.09 15.54 15.77
N TYR A 716 25.26 14.89 14.95
CA TYR A 716 24.65 13.59 15.22
C TYR A 716 25.18 12.50 14.26
N ASP A 717 26.32 12.73 13.60
CA ASP A 717 27.08 11.66 12.96
C ASP A 717 27.44 10.57 13.99
N GLU A 718 27.36 9.32 13.54
CA GLU A 718 27.45 8.11 14.36
C GLU A 718 28.84 7.89 14.96
N VAL A 719 29.88 8.54 14.41
CA VAL A 719 31.29 8.41 14.84
C VAL A 719 31.72 9.61 15.67
N THR A 720 31.59 10.82 15.13
CA THR A 720 32.07 12.07 15.77
C THR A 720 31.15 12.58 16.88
N GLY A 721 29.84 12.30 16.77
CA GLY A 721 28.81 12.54 17.79
C GLY A 721 28.70 11.43 18.83
N TYR A 722 29.44 10.31 18.67
CA TYR A 722 29.33 9.13 19.53
C TYR A 722 29.47 9.47 21.02
N GLY A 723 28.46 9.10 21.81
CA GLY A 723 28.40 9.35 23.25
C GLY A 723 28.13 10.80 23.66
N LYS A 724 28.24 11.79 22.76
CA LYS A 724 27.98 13.21 23.04
C LYS A 724 26.53 13.59 22.77
N SER A 725 26.01 13.12 21.64
CA SER A 725 24.74 13.50 21.01
C SER A 725 23.98 12.28 20.47
N VAL A 726 24.70 11.25 20.01
CA VAL A 726 24.12 9.99 19.49
C VAL A 726 24.90 8.79 20.00
N VAL A 727 24.24 7.64 20.17
CA VAL A 727 24.88 6.33 20.23
C VAL A 727 24.08 5.35 19.38
N LYS A 728 24.78 4.64 18.47
CA LYS A 728 24.22 3.54 17.68
C LYS A 728 24.35 2.21 18.42
N LEU A 729 23.24 1.49 18.54
CA LEU A 729 23.22 0.13 19.10
C LEU A 729 23.51 -0.89 17.99
N ILE A 730 24.48 -1.79 18.20
CA ILE A 730 24.96 -2.72 17.15
C ILE A 730 24.62 -4.19 17.37
N LYS A 731 24.49 -4.65 18.63
CA LYS A 731 24.15 -6.06 18.93
C LYS A 731 22.66 -6.29 18.70
N ASN A 732 22.29 -7.09 17.70
CA ASN A 732 20.92 -7.54 17.42
C ASN A 732 20.64 -8.84 18.19
N PHE A 733 19.60 -8.84 19.02
CA PHE A 733 19.21 -9.98 19.86
C PHE A 733 17.99 -10.75 19.32
N ARG A 734 17.59 -10.50 18.06
CA ARG A 734 16.32 -10.98 17.48
C ARG A 734 16.52 -12.09 16.46
N SER A 735 17.36 -11.85 15.45
CA SER A 735 17.26 -12.54 14.15
C SER A 735 18.47 -13.42 13.85
N HIS A 736 18.23 -14.57 13.23
CA HIS A 736 19.27 -15.43 12.66
C HIS A 736 20.21 -14.63 11.74
N SER A 737 21.50 -14.96 11.74
CA SER A 737 22.54 -14.24 10.99
C SER A 737 22.20 -14.07 9.50
N ALA A 738 21.71 -15.12 8.85
CA ALA A 738 21.28 -15.08 7.45
C ALA A 738 20.13 -14.09 7.19
N ILE A 739 19.17 -13.96 8.12
CA ILE A 739 18.04 -13.01 8.04
C ILE A 739 18.55 -11.58 8.27
N LEU A 740 19.50 -11.41 9.19
CA LEU A 740 20.08 -10.12 9.54
C LEU A 740 21.02 -9.57 8.47
N LYS A 741 21.76 -10.43 7.75
CA LYS A 741 22.86 -10.03 6.85
C LYS A 741 22.44 -8.99 5.80
N PHE A 742 21.46 -9.30 4.96
CA PHE A 742 21.04 -8.42 3.87
C PHE A 742 20.56 -7.02 4.33
N PRO A 743 19.62 -6.89 5.30
CA PRO A 743 19.23 -5.57 5.78
C PRO A 743 20.36 -4.86 6.57
N ASN A 744 21.25 -5.60 7.24
CA ASN A 744 22.44 -5.02 7.87
C ASN A 744 23.35 -4.33 6.84
N GLU A 745 23.66 -5.03 5.74
CA GLU A 745 24.48 -4.52 4.64
C GLU A 745 23.82 -3.33 3.94
N LYS A 746 22.56 -3.46 3.48
CA LYS A 746 21.86 -2.42 2.70
C LYS A 746 21.39 -1.21 3.52
N PHE A 747 21.10 -1.32 4.83
CA PHE A 747 20.57 -0.18 5.63
C PHE A 747 21.48 0.32 6.75
N TYR A 748 22.41 -0.51 7.24
CA TYR A 748 23.18 -0.24 8.46
C TYR A 748 24.71 -0.36 8.29
N ARG A 749 25.21 -0.41 7.04
CA ARG A 749 26.63 -0.53 6.64
C ARG A 749 27.34 -1.83 7.02
N GLY A 750 26.61 -2.85 7.45
CA GLY A 750 27.21 -4.08 8.01
C GLY A 750 27.49 -4.00 9.51
N ASP A 751 27.26 -2.86 10.17
CA ASP A 751 27.61 -2.63 11.59
C ASP A 751 26.95 -3.60 12.59
N LEU A 752 25.84 -4.27 12.23
CA LEU A 752 25.06 -5.10 13.16
C LEU A 752 25.66 -6.49 13.42
N GLN A 753 25.71 -6.86 14.70
CA GLN A 753 26.23 -8.12 15.20
C GLN A 753 25.09 -9.05 15.59
N CYS A 754 25.06 -10.28 15.08
CA CYS A 754 24.08 -11.29 15.51
C CYS A 754 24.41 -11.76 16.94
N CYS A 755 23.48 -11.58 17.87
CA CYS A 755 23.60 -11.88 19.30
C CYS A 755 22.30 -12.47 19.89
N GLY A 756 21.38 -12.95 19.05
CA GLY A 756 20.14 -13.60 19.50
C GLY A 756 20.40 -14.94 20.19
N ASP A 757 19.46 -15.36 21.05
CA ASP A 757 19.53 -16.69 21.69
C ASP A 757 19.56 -17.79 20.61
N ALA A 758 20.64 -18.59 20.61
CA ALA A 758 20.85 -19.66 19.66
C ALA A 758 19.70 -20.68 19.63
N LYS A 759 19.04 -20.96 20.76
CA LYS A 759 17.88 -21.89 20.79
C LYS A 759 16.68 -21.34 20.02
N THR A 760 16.48 -20.02 20.08
CA THR A 760 15.42 -19.32 19.35
C THR A 760 15.80 -19.09 17.89
N ILE A 761 16.94 -18.45 17.59
CA ILE A 761 17.25 -18.03 16.22
C ILE A 761 17.63 -19.20 15.29
N ASN A 762 18.19 -20.29 15.82
CA ASN A 762 18.57 -21.45 15.01
C ASN A 762 17.43 -22.47 14.86
N PHE A 763 16.22 -22.21 15.39
CA PHE A 763 15.18 -23.24 15.56
C PHE A 763 14.81 -24.01 14.28
N TYR A 764 14.84 -23.34 13.11
CA TYR A 764 14.45 -23.93 11.83
C TYR A 764 15.62 -24.45 10.96
N ILE A 765 16.89 -24.28 11.37
CA ILE A 765 18.04 -24.48 10.46
C ILE A 765 18.23 -25.92 9.95
N ASN A 766 17.64 -26.90 10.63
CA ASN A 766 17.64 -28.32 10.25
C ASN A 766 16.22 -28.86 9.94
N SER A 767 15.21 -27.98 9.88
CA SER A 767 13.82 -28.37 9.64
C SER A 767 13.55 -28.70 8.17
N GLN A 768 12.51 -29.49 7.90
CA GLN A 768 11.99 -29.74 6.54
C GLN A 768 11.30 -28.54 5.88
N HIS A 769 11.22 -27.39 6.56
CA HIS A 769 10.58 -26.17 6.05
C HIS A 769 11.58 -25.14 5.49
N VAL A 770 12.89 -25.38 5.64
CA VAL A 770 13.94 -24.64 4.91
C VAL A 770 14.38 -25.44 3.69
N VAL A 771 14.65 -24.75 2.57
CA VAL A 771 15.14 -25.42 1.34
C VAL A 771 16.56 -25.97 1.54
N LYS A 772 17.40 -25.22 2.26
CA LYS A 772 18.79 -25.58 2.54
C LYS A 772 19.08 -25.42 4.03
N LYS A 773 19.76 -26.42 4.60
CA LYS A 773 20.19 -26.38 5.99
C LYS A 773 21.05 -25.14 6.26
N ASN A 774 20.91 -24.57 7.45
CA ASN A 774 21.57 -23.34 7.90
C ASN A 774 21.18 -22.04 7.15
N PHE A 775 20.21 -22.08 6.22
CA PHE A 775 19.68 -20.89 5.55
C PHE A 775 18.15 -20.73 5.77
N PRO A 776 17.72 -20.15 6.91
CA PRO A 776 16.29 -19.99 7.24
C PRO A 776 15.64 -18.77 6.56
N ILE A 777 15.89 -18.61 5.26
CA ILE A 777 15.08 -17.76 4.39
C ILE A 777 14.59 -18.63 3.23
N VAL A 778 13.30 -18.57 2.94
CA VAL A 778 12.69 -19.22 1.77
C VAL A 778 11.97 -18.18 0.93
N PHE A 779 12.30 -18.08 -0.35
CA PHE A 779 11.43 -17.44 -1.35
C PHE A 779 10.66 -18.53 -2.10
N HIS A 780 9.34 -18.39 -2.13
CA HIS A 780 8.41 -19.27 -2.83
C HIS A 780 7.84 -18.52 -4.03
N SER A 781 8.45 -18.80 -5.18
CA SER A 781 8.06 -18.28 -6.49
C SER A 781 6.67 -18.76 -6.85
N ILE A 782 5.73 -17.83 -7.05
CA ILE A 782 4.38 -18.09 -7.54
C ILE A 782 4.02 -17.02 -8.57
N SER A 783 3.88 -17.44 -9.83
CA SER A 783 3.14 -16.69 -10.83
C SER A 783 1.67 -16.73 -10.48
N GLY A 784 1.10 -15.62 -10.01
CA GLY A 784 -0.28 -15.52 -9.56
C GLY A 784 -1.11 -14.54 -10.38
N LYS A 785 -2.19 -14.03 -9.80
CA LYS A 785 -2.90 -12.85 -10.31
C LYS A 785 -3.37 -11.99 -9.14
N ASP A 786 -3.12 -10.68 -9.22
CA ASP A 786 -3.71 -9.70 -8.31
C ASP A 786 -5.03 -9.15 -8.85
N ASP A 787 -6.13 -9.53 -8.18
CA ASP A 787 -7.48 -9.07 -8.47
C ASP A 787 -7.91 -7.94 -7.50
N ARG A 788 -9.01 -7.26 -7.84
CA ARG A 788 -9.71 -6.26 -7.01
C ARG A 788 -11.22 -6.55 -7.04
N GLU A 789 -11.95 -6.12 -6.01
CA GLU A 789 -13.40 -6.37 -5.91
C GLU A 789 -14.22 -5.17 -5.44
N ALA A 790 -15.47 -5.11 -5.91
CA ALA A 790 -16.46 -4.08 -5.57
C ALA A 790 -15.90 -2.66 -5.76
N SER A 791 -15.79 -1.87 -4.68
CA SER A 791 -15.22 -0.51 -4.75
C SER A 791 -13.92 -0.35 -3.95
N SER A 792 -13.28 -1.46 -3.57
CA SER A 792 -11.99 -1.44 -2.89
C SER A 792 -10.85 -1.27 -3.91
N PRO A 793 -9.99 -0.25 -3.79
CA PRO A 793 -8.79 -0.14 -4.63
C PRO A 793 -7.72 -1.19 -4.28
N SER A 794 -7.88 -1.87 -3.14
CA SER A 794 -6.89 -2.79 -2.56
C SER A 794 -6.85 -4.13 -3.30
N PHE A 795 -5.64 -4.58 -3.63
CA PHE A 795 -5.39 -5.82 -4.37
C PHE A 795 -5.38 -7.06 -3.46
N PHE A 796 -5.69 -8.23 -4.03
CA PHE A 796 -5.51 -9.54 -3.39
C PHE A 796 -5.15 -10.61 -4.42
N ASN A 797 -4.47 -11.67 -3.98
CA ASN A 797 -3.96 -12.75 -4.84
C ASN A 797 -4.21 -14.11 -4.17
N ILE A 798 -5.15 -14.86 -4.74
CA ILE A 798 -5.67 -16.13 -4.19
C ILE A 798 -4.60 -17.23 -4.19
N ASP A 799 -3.72 -17.21 -5.19
CA ASP A 799 -2.69 -18.23 -5.38
C ASP A 799 -1.61 -18.09 -4.29
N GLU A 800 -1.25 -16.85 -3.93
CA GLU A 800 -0.46 -16.57 -2.72
C GLU A 800 -1.19 -16.98 -1.43
N VAL A 801 -2.49 -16.66 -1.26
CA VAL A 801 -3.27 -17.05 -0.06
C VAL A 801 -3.25 -18.57 0.15
N THR A 802 -3.44 -19.33 -0.93
CA THR A 802 -3.42 -20.79 -0.93
C THR A 802 -2.07 -21.32 -0.45
N SER A 803 -0.97 -20.78 -0.99
CA SER A 803 0.40 -21.10 -0.55
C SER A 803 0.63 -20.82 0.94
N VAL A 804 0.22 -19.65 1.42
CA VAL A 804 0.38 -19.27 2.84
C VAL A 804 -0.43 -20.19 3.76
N LYS A 805 -1.68 -20.51 3.39
CA LYS A 805 -2.55 -21.45 4.10
C LYS A 805 -1.89 -22.84 4.20
N MET A 806 -1.40 -23.38 3.08
CA MET A 806 -0.72 -24.69 3.04
C MET A 806 0.57 -24.71 3.86
N LEU A 807 1.32 -23.60 3.91
CA LEU A 807 2.51 -23.48 4.76
C LEU A 807 2.15 -23.49 6.25
N VAL A 808 1.13 -22.73 6.68
CA VAL A 808 0.68 -22.71 8.08
C VAL A 808 0.17 -24.10 8.51
N GLN A 809 -0.55 -24.80 7.63
CA GLN A 809 -0.96 -26.19 7.87
C GLN A 809 0.24 -27.13 8.03
N LYS A 810 1.28 -27.01 7.20
CA LYS A 810 2.51 -27.82 7.29
C LYS A 810 3.31 -27.53 8.56
N LEU A 811 3.49 -26.26 8.94
CA LEU A 811 4.14 -25.86 10.18
C LEU A 811 3.41 -26.40 11.42
N ARG A 812 2.07 -26.30 11.46
CA ARG A 812 1.26 -26.78 12.60
C ARG A 812 1.13 -28.30 12.69
N SER A 813 1.28 -29.03 11.59
CA SER A 813 1.23 -30.50 11.59
C SER A 813 2.57 -31.14 11.95
N ASP A 814 3.69 -30.41 11.86
CA ASP A 814 4.99 -30.89 12.30
C ASP A 814 5.10 -30.96 13.83
N ARG A 815 4.86 -32.17 14.36
CA ARG A 815 4.95 -32.49 15.79
C ARG A 815 6.36 -32.36 16.38
N THR A 816 7.41 -32.28 15.57
CA THR A 816 8.79 -32.08 16.06
C THR A 816 9.02 -30.64 16.51
N LEU A 817 8.33 -29.67 15.89
CA LEU A 817 8.54 -28.24 16.10
C LEU A 817 7.66 -27.64 17.22
N ARG A 818 6.53 -28.28 17.55
CA ARG A 818 5.60 -27.87 18.63
C ARG A 818 5.24 -26.37 18.59
N ILE A 819 5.06 -25.83 17.38
CA ILE A 819 4.76 -24.42 17.11
C ILE A 819 3.33 -24.05 17.55
N THR A 820 3.14 -22.81 18.00
CA THR A 820 1.83 -22.22 18.28
C THR A 820 1.47 -21.11 17.29
N ASP A 821 0.18 -20.75 17.20
CA ASP A 821 -0.26 -19.64 16.34
C ASP A 821 0.42 -18.30 16.68
N ASN A 822 0.80 -18.11 17.95
CA ASN A 822 1.53 -16.94 18.44
C ASN A 822 3.00 -16.90 17.98
N ASP A 823 3.56 -18.01 17.50
CA ASP A 823 4.93 -18.06 16.94
C ASP A 823 4.98 -17.61 15.48
N ILE A 824 3.83 -17.52 14.81
CA ILE A 824 3.68 -17.14 13.40
C ILE A 824 3.16 -15.70 13.30
N GLY A 825 3.66 -14.96 12.30
CA GLY A 825 3.05 -13.72 11.84
C GLY A 825 3.01 -13.67 10.32
N ILE A 826 1.95 -13.08 9.77
CA ILE A 826 1.73 -12.99 8.33
C ILE A 826 1.57 -11.51 7.95
N ILE A 827 2.47 -11.03 7.09
CA ILE A 827 2.55 -9.64 6.64
C ILE A 827 2.09 -9.58 5.19
N ALA A 828 1.11 -8.72 4.89
CA ALA A 828 0.70 -8.41 3.53
C ALA A 828 0.56 -6.88 3.32
N PRO A 829 1.00 -6.33 2.17
CA PRO A 829 0.98 -4.89 1.92
C PRO A 829 -0.41 -4.34 1.56
N TYR A 830 -1.37 -5.19 1.17
CA TYR A 830 -2.72 -4.79 0.76
C TYR A 830 -3.78 -5.30 1.74
N HIS A 831 -4.78 -4.47 2.04
CA HIS A 831 -5.79 -4.77 3.04
C HIS A 831 -6.73 -5.91 2.59
N ALA A 832 -7.09 -5.96 1.30
CA ALA A 832 -7.88 -7.07 0.76
C ALA A 832 -7.15 -8.42 0.94
N GLN A 833 -5.83 -8.48 0.70
CA GLN A 833 -5.06 -9.69 0.99
C GLN A 833 -5.09 -10.08 2.47
N VAL A 834 -4.95 -9.12 3.40
CA VAL A 834 -5.07 -9.37 4.85
C VAL A 834 -6.43 -9.99 5.20
N LEU A 835 -7.53 -9.51 4.61
CA LEU A 835 -8.87 -10.08 4.81
C LEU A 835 -9.00 -11.50 4.23
N LYS A 836 -8.54 -11.71 2.99
CA LYS A 836 -8.62 -13.02 2.30
C LYS A 836 -7.77 -14.07 3.04
N LEU A 837 -6.58 -13.70 3.52
CA LEU A 837 -5.73 -14.51 4.41
C LEU A 837 -6.42 -14.86 5.73
N ARG A 838 -6.93 -13.88 6.48
CA ARG A 838 -7.66 -14.13 7.75
C ARG A 838 -8.83 -15.11 7.53
N ARG A 839 -9.63 -14.90 6.48
CA ARG A 839 -10.76 -15.79 6.13
C ARG A 839 -10.32 -17.20 5.74
N ALA A 840 -9.25 -17.35 4.96
CA ALA A 840 -8.71 -18.65 4.57
C ALA A 840 -8.07 -19.43 5.73
N LEU A 841 -7.59 -18.73 6.75
CA LEU A 841 -6.97 -19.30 7.95
C LEU A 841 -7.94 -19.54 9.10
N GLN A 842 -9.15 -18.99 9.09
CA GLN A 842 -10.13 -19.11 10.18
C GLN A 842 -10.40 -20.57 10.61
N ALA A 843 -10.49 -21.50 9.67
CA ALA A 843 -10.70 -22.93 9.95
C ALA A 843 -9.40 -23.72 10.26
N VAL A 844 -8.25 -23.05 10.28
CA VAL A 844 -6.92 -23.66 10.38
C VAL A 844 -6.15 -23.17 11.61
N ALA A 845 -6.05 -21.85 11.76
CA ALA A 845 -5.16 -21.15 12.70
C ALA A 845 -5.64 -19.70 12.94
N ASP A 846 -6.87 -19.55 13.43
CA ASP A 846 -7.56 -18.27 13.64
C ASP A 846 -6.78 -17.28 14.55
N SER A 847 -5.91 -17.80 15.42
CA SER A 847 -5.09 -16.96 16.32
C SER A 847 -3.78 -16.43 15.68
N VAL A 848 -3.47 -16.79 14.43
CA VAL A 848 -2.28 -16.27 13.73
C VAL A 848 -2.48 -14.80 13.39
N LYS A 849 -1.57 -13.94 13.86
CA LYS A 849 -1.61 -12.51 13.54
C LYS A 849 -1.34 -12.30 12.05
N VAL A 850 -2.35 -11.87 11.31
CA VAL A 850 -2.25 -11.35 9.93
C VAL A 850 -2.43 -9.84 9.96
N GLY A 851 -1.63 -9.07 9.22
CA GLY A 851 -1.75 -7.62 9.17
C GLY A 851 -0.79 -6.93 8.19
N SER A 852 -0.82 -5.59 8.16
CA SER A 852 0.12 -4.79 7.36
C SER A 852 1.52 -4.68 8.00
N VAL A 853 2.49 -4.12 7.26
CA VAL A 853 3.85 -3.88 7.78
C VAL A 853 3.84 -2.95 8.99
N GLU A 854 2.94 -1.96 8.99
CA GLU A 854 2.69 -1.01 10.07
C GLU A 854 2.16 -1.73 11.33
N GLU A 855 1.17 -2.62 11.23
CA GLU A 855 0.66 -3.42 12.36
C GLU A 855 1.75 -4.27 13.04
N PHE A 856 2.79 -4.63 12.29
CA PHE A 856 3.93 -5.43 12.76
C PHE A 856 5.12 -4.61 13.27
N GLN A 857 5.09 -3.27 13.19
CA GLN A 857 6.16 -2.44 13.75
C GLN A 857 6.23 -2.61 15.29
N GLY A 858 7.44 -2.54 15.85
CA GLY A 858 7.72 -2.92 17.24
C GLY A 858 7.67 -4.45 17.51
N GLN A 859 6.76 -5.20 16.87
CA GLN A 859 6.58 -6.63 17.06
C GLN A 859 7.71 -7.50 16.45
N GLU A 860 7.69 -8.79 16.80
CA GLU A 860 8.52 -9.87 16.26
C GLU A 860 7.80 -11.23 16.42
N ARG A 861 8.22 -12.25 15.66
CA ARG A 861 7.71 -13.63 15.70
C ARG A 861 8.82 -14.63 15.35
N ARG A 862 8.67 -15.91 15.72
CA ARG A 862 9.62 -16.96 15.34
C ARG A 862 9.64 -17.16 13.83
N VAL A 863 8.44 -17.32 13.25
CA VAL A 863 8.20 -17.40 11.80
C VAL A 863 7.50 -16.12 11.34
N ILE A 864 8.01 -15.51 10.27
CA ILE A 864 7.29 -14.48 9.52
C ILE A 864 7.07 -14.97 8.10
N ILE A 865 5.82 -14.87 7.65
CA ILE A 865 5.42 -15.13 6.26
C ILE A 865 5.08 -13.78 5.62
N ILE A 866 5.68 -13.44 4.49
CA ILE A 866 5.36 -12.25 3.69
C ILE A 866 4.61 -12.70 2.44
N SER A 867 3.48 -12.07 2.14
CA SER A 867 2.70 -12.20 0.89
C SER A 867 2.82 -10.88 0.13
N THR A 868 3.34 -10.89 -1.10
CA THR A 868 3.64 -9.67 -1.87
C THR A 868 2.51 -9.18 -2.77
N VAL A 869 1.57 -10.06 -3.07
CA VAL A 869 0.33 -9.87 -3.85
C VAL A 869 0.50 -9.63 -5.34
N ARG A 870 1.35 -8.68 -5.77
CA ARG A 870 1.39 -8.23 -7.17
C ARG A 870 2.03 -9.27 -8.10
N SER A 871 1.32 -9.63 -9.18
CA SER A 871 1.78 -10.53 -10.25
C SER A 871 1.50 -9.97 -11.66
N SER A 872 0.64 -8.95 -11.79
CA SER A 872 0.20 -8.39 -13.07
C SER A 872 1.28 -7.54 -13.74
N LYS A 873 1.84 -8.05 -14.84
CA LYS A 873 2.78 -7.33 -15.71
C LYS A 873 2.10 -6.21 -16.53
N GLU A 874 0.78 -6.26 -16.70
CA GLU A 874 -0.04 -5.29 -17.45
C GLU A 874 0.10 -3.84 -16.94
N PHE A 875 0.50 -3.64 -15.68
CA PHE A 875 0.72 -2.33 -15.07
C PHE A 875 2.22 -1.96 -14.92
N VAL A 876 3.10 -2.58 -15.72
CA VAL A 876 4.55 -2.29 -15.77
C VAL A 876 4.91 -1.16 -16.75
N GLU A 877 4.02 -0.81 -17.68
CA GLU A 877 4.37 0.13 -18.75
C GLU A 877 4.48 1.60 -18.30
N TYR A 878 3.82 2.01 -17.21
CA TYR A 878 3.76 3.41 -16.78
C TYR A 878 4.70 3.80 -15.62
N ASP A 879 4.71 3.09 -14.48
CA ASP A 879 5.68 3.35 -13.39
C ASP A 879 5.92 2.10 -12.52
N LEU A 880 7.16 1.90 -12.08
CA LEU A 880 7.53 1.00 -10.98
C LEU A 880 6.69 1.26 -9.71
N LYS A 881 6.30 2.52 -9.46
CA LYS A 881 5.39 2.90 -8.36
C LYS A 881 3.95 2.42 -8.59
N HIS A 882 3.51 2.24 -9.82
CA HIS A 882 2.20 1.63 -10.12
C HIS A 882 2.26 0.10 -10.04
N THR A 883 3.36 -0.51 -10.45
CA THR A 883 3.55 -1.97 -10.37
C THR A 883 3.78 -2.48 -8.95
N LEU A 884 4.76 -1.91 -8.23
CA LEU A 884 5.15 -2.34 -6.88
C LEU A 884 4.73 -1.33 -5.82
N GLY A 885 5.01 -0.05 -6.01
CA GLY A 885 4.49 1.06 -5.20
C GLY A 885 4.66 0.90 -3.69
N PHE A 886 3.60 0.44 -3.02
CA PHE A 886 3.59 0.15 -1.59
C PHE A 886 4.69 -0.86 -1.20
N VAL A 887 4.97 -1.83 -2.07
CA VAL A 887 5.89 -2.97 -1.88
C VAL A 887 7.37 -2.57 -2.07
N ALA A 888 7.65 -1.63 -2.98
CA ALA A 888 9.01 -1.14 -3.25
C ALA A 888 9.57 -0.18 -2.19
N ASN A 889 8.79 0.18 -1.15
CA ASN A 889 9.25 1.13 -0.14
C ASN A 889 10.37 0.53 0.75
N PRO A 890 11.61 1.10 0.76
CA PRO A 890 12.73 0.48 1.45
C PRO A 890 12.57 0.40 2.98
N ARG A 891 11.88 1.38 3.59
CA ARG A 891 11.59 1.38 5.04
C ARG A 891 10.63 0.25 5.41
N ARG A 892 9.62 -0.04 4.56
CA ARG A 892 8.71 -1.18 4.74
C ARG A 892 9.40 -2.52 4.54
N PHE A 893 10.19 -2.66 3.47
CA PHE A 893 11.01 -3.86 3.24
C PHE A 893 11.85 -4.17 4.49
N ASN A 894 12.60 -3.17 4.98
CA ASN A 894 13.45 -3.29 6.17
C ASN A 894 12.65 -3.70 7.42
N VAL A 895 11.50 -3.06 7.70
CA VAL A 895 10.63 -3.48 8.82
C VAL A 895 10.19 -4.94 8.63
N ALA A 896 9.63 -5.30 7.48
CA ALA A 896 9.03 -6.61 7.24
C ALA A 896 10.04 -7.77 7.40
N VAL A 897 11.20 -7.71 6.73
CA VAL A 897 12.20 -8.80 6.82
C VAL A 897 12.81 -8.91 8.22
N THR A 898 12.91 -7.80 8.96
CA THR A 898 13.46 -7.78 10.33
C THR A 898 12.45 -8.08 11.43
N ARG A 899 11.25 -8.56 11.09
CA ARG A 899 10.28 -9.10 12.08
C ARG A 899 10.59 -10.55 12.49
N ALA A 900 11.28 -11.30 11.63
CA ALA A 900 11.57 -12.71 11.85
C ALA A 900 12.70 -12.93 12.86
N GLN A 901 12.52 -13.87 13.79
CA GLN A 901 13.60 -14.36 14.64
C GLN A 901 14.34 -15.54 14.00
N ALA A 902 13.59 -16.54 13.52
CA ALA A 902 14.11 -17.89 13.26
C ALA A 902 13.78 -18.48 11.88
N LEU A 903 12.74 -17.98 11.21
CA LEU A 903 12.40 -18.32 9.81
C LEU A 903 11.72 -17.14 9.13
N LEU A 904 12.21 -16.77 7.94
CA LEU A 904 11.55 -15.82 7.04
C LEU A 904 11.10 -16.57 5.78
N TYR A 905 9.80 -16.58 5.50
CA TYR A 905 9.22 -17.18 4.30
C TYR A 905 8.54 -16.09 3.48
N VAL A 906 8.89 -15.94 2.21
CA VAL A 906 8.32 -14.94 1.30
C VAL A 906 7.58 -15.67 0.18
N VAL A 907 6.35 -15.25 -0.11
CA VAL A 907 5.53 -15.75 -1.21
C VAL A 907 5.30 -14.59 -2.16
N GLY A 908 5.61 -14.77 -3.45
CA GLY A 908 5.49 -13.70 -4.43
C GLY A 908 5.87 -14.07 -5.85
N ASP A 909 5.57 -13.15 -6.77
CA ASP A 909 5.96 -13.25 -8.16
C ASP A 909 7.36 -12.64 -8.38
N PRO A 910 8.40 -13.44 -8.68
CA PRO A 910 9.74 -12.90 -8.86
C PRO A 910 9.88 -12.04 -10.12
N SER A 911 9.03 -12.21 -11.14
CA SER A 911 9.09 -11.45 -12.38
C SER A 911 8.59 -10.01 -12.22
N VAL A 912 7.73 -9.78 -11.21
CA VAL A 912 7.28 -8.44 -10.82
C VAL A 912 8.16 -7.84 -9.71
N LEU A 913 8.57 -8.64 -8.72
CA LEU A 913 9.43 -8.15 -7.62
C LEU A 913 10.83 -7.76 -8.07
N SER A 914 11.44 -8.45 -9.04
CA SER A 914 12.79 -8.16 -9.53
C SER A 914 12.92 -6.90 -10.40
N LEU A 915 11.81 -6.17 -10.59
CA LEU A 915 11.77 -4.83 -11.18
C LEU A 915 12.37 -3.78 -10.23
N ASP A 916 12.24 -3.95 -8.92
CA ASP A 916 12.84 -3.07 -7.91
C ASP A 916 14.26 -3.54 -7.54
N PRO A 917 15.29 -2.67 -7.52
CA PRO A 917 16.67 -3.05 -7.21
C PRO A 917 16.86 -3.71 -5.84
N LEU A 918 16.13 -3.26 -4.82
CA LEU A 918 16.26 -3.78 -3.45
C LEU A 918 15.68 -5.19 -3.35
N TRP A 919 14.49 -5.41 -3.92
CA TRP A 919 13.90 -6.73 -4.05
C TRP A 919 14.73 -7.65 -4.94
N ARG A 920 15.22 -7.19 -6.10
CA ARG A 920 16.10 -7.97 -6.98
C ARG A 920 17.38 -8.40 -6.24
N ALA A 921 18.05 -7.49 -5.54
CA ALA A 921 19.22 -7.82 -4.73
C ALA A 921 18.89 -8.84 -3.62
N PHE A 922 17.71 -8.77 -3.01
CA PHE A 922 17.28 -9.72 -1.99
C PHE A 922 16.96 -11.11 -2.59
N LEU A 923 16.32 -11.15 -3.76
CA LEU A 923 16.05 -12.39 -4.50
C LEU A 923 17.34 -13.06 -4.96
N ASN A 924 18.32 -12.30 -5.48
CA ASN A 924 19.66 -12.80 -5.79
C ASN A 924 20.35 -13.37 -4.54
N TYR A 925 20.27 -12.66 -3.40
CA TYR A 925 20.82 -13.14 -2.12
C TYR A 925 20.18 -14.46 -1.66
N ILE A 926 18.85 -14.60 -1.76
CA ILE A 926 18.14 -15.84 -1.41
C ILE A 926 18.52 -16.98 -2.37
N HIS A 927 18.51 -16.72 -3.67
CA HIS A 927 18.81 -17.72 -4.70
C HIS A 927 20.25 -18.23 -4.60
N GLY A 928 21.24 -17.33 -4.57
CA GLY A 928 22.67 -17.68 -4.47
C GLY A 928 23.04 -18.40 -3.17
N ASN A 929 22.25 -18.24 -2.10
CA ASN A 929 22.42 -19.03 -0.88
C ASN A 929 21.64 -20.36 -0.88
N GLY A 930 20.72 -20.59 -1.82
CA GLY A 930 19.92 -21.82 -1.95
C GLY A 930 18.62 -21.82 -1.15
N GLY A 931 18.01 -20.66 -0.89
CA GLY A 931 16.70 -20.52 -0.24
C GLY A 931 15.52 -20.46 -1.22
N TRP A 932 15.65 -20.99 -2.43
CA TRP A 932 14.66 -20.82 -3.50
C TRP A 932 13.72 -22.02 -3.65
N LYS A 933 12.45 -21.76 -3.96
CA LYS A 933 11.43 -22.80 -4.17
C LYS A 933 10.41 -22.35 -5.23
N GLY A 934 9.99 -23.28 -6.08
CA GLY A 934 9.18 -22.98 -7.27
C GLY A 934 10.08 -22.65 -8.49
N PRO A 935 9.51 -22.14 -9.60
CA PRO A 935 10.24 -21.81 -10.83
C PRO A 935 11.47 -20.95 -10.58
N SER A 936 12.58 -21.27 -11.25
CA SER A 936 13.84 -20.54 -11.13
C SER A 936 13.73 -19.09 -11.61
N PRO A 937 14.61 -18.16 -11.15
CA PRO A 937 14.63 -16.79 -11.65
C PRO A 937 14.88 -16.72 -13.16
N THR A 938 14.15 -15.87 -13.87
CA THR A 938 14.31 -15.63 -15.32
C THR A 938 15.49 -14.69 -15.65
N TRP A 939 16.42 -14.50 -14.72
CA TRP A 939 17.56 -13.61 -14.88
C TRP A 939 18.80 -14.18 -14.17
N ASP A 940 19.98 -13.78 -14.64
CA ASP A 940 21.23 -14.11 -13.97
C ASP A 940 21.29 -13.47 -12.57
N THR A 941 21.18 -14.29 -11.54
CA THR A 941 21.28 -13.86 -10.14
C THR A 941 22.70 -13.57 -9.66
N SER A 942 23.72 -13.89 -10.46
CA SER A 942 25.12 -13.55 -10.19
C SER A 942 25.53 -12.18 -10.75
N ALA A 943 24.79 -11.66 -11.73
CA ALA A 943 25.01 -10.34 -12.31
C ALA A 943 24.87 -9.22 -11.24
N PRO A 944 25.69 -8.16 -11.32
CA PRO A 944 25.56 -6.97 -10.47
C PRO A 944 24.18 -6.33 -10.58
N VAL A 945 23.71 -5.77 -9.46
CA VAL A 945 22.46 -5.00 -9.41
C VAL A 945 22.79 -3.53 -9.70
N ASP A 946 22.37 -3.04 -10.87
CA ASP A 946 22.09 -1.63 -11.10
C ASP A 946 21.08 -1.11 -10.04
N ASP A 947 21.55 -0.27 -9.13
CA ASP A 947 20.70 0.39 -8.12
C ASP A 947 19.85 1.53 -8.74
N ASN A 948 20.02 1.89 -10.04
CA ASN A 948 19.24 2.92 -10.73
C ASN A 948 17.87 2.44 -11.28
N GLY A 949 17.51 1.17 -11.13
CA GLY A 949 16.12 0.71 -11.35
C GLY A 949 15.69 0.36 -12.77
N LYS A 950 16.62 0.17 -13.72
CA LYS A 950 16.31 -0.05 -15.16
C LYS A 950 15.84 -1.47 -15.52
N TYR A 951 15.33 -2.22 -14.55
CA TYR A 951 14.83 -3.58 -14.76
C TYR A 951 13.45 -3.60 -15.39
N ASP A 952 12.71 -2.50 -15.33
CA ASP A 952 11.54 -2.28 -16.17
C ASP A 952 11.94 -2.33 -17.65
N ALA A 953 12.99 -1.63 -18.08
CA ALA A 953 13.50 -1.69 -19.44
C ALA A 953 14.05 -3.09 -19.80
N GLY A 954 14.63 -3.80 -18.83
CA GLY A 954 15.12 -5.18 -19.00
C GLY A 954 14.00 -6.24 -19.09
N VAL A 955 12.97 -6.16 -18.27
CA VAL A 955 11.81 -7.09 -18.30
C VAL A 955 10.85 -6.71 -19.43
N ARG A 956 10.70 -5.42 -19.75
CA ARG A 956 10.10 -4.99 -21.03
C ARG A 956 10.90 -5.55 -22.19
N SER A 957 12.24 -5.51 -22.20
CA SER A 957 13.02 -6.12 -23.28
C SER A 957 12.95 -7.64 -23.30
N ALA A 958 12.74 -8.32 -22.16
CA ALA A 958 12.54 -9.77 -22.09
C ALA A 958 11.13 -10.21 -22.54
N ALA A 959 10.07 -9.53 -22.11
CA ALA A 959 8.72 -9.75 -22.64
C ALA A 959 8.64 -9.34 -24.12
N ARG A 960 9.40 -8.31 -24.51
CA ARG A 960 9.72 -7.93 -25.90
C ARG A 960 10.93 -8.70 -26.45
N VAL A 961 11.18 -9.90 -25.93
CA VAL A 961 12.02 -10.98 -26.50
C VAL A 961 11.21 -12.27 -26.55
N ASP A 962 10.24 -12.54 -25.68
CA ASP A 962 9.19 -13.52 -25.98
C ASP A 962 8.34 -13.04 -27.17
N MET A 963 7.82 -11.80 -27.11
CA MET A 963 7.16 -11.18 -28.27
C MET A 963 8.12 -10.99 -29.44
N ASN A 964 9.40 -10.63 -29.21
CA ASN A 964 10.35 -10.52 -30.34
C ASN A 964 11.01 -11.83 -30.74
N GLU A 965 10.78 -12.99 -30.12
CA GLU A 965 11.19 -14.31 -30.64
C GLU A 965 10.00 -14.99 -31.32
N PHE A 966 8.77 -14.71 -30.89
CA PHE A 966 7.60 -14.89 -31.75
C PHE A 966 7.74 -14.04 -33.03
N THR A 967 8.09 -12.75 -32.92
CA THR A 967 8.29 -11.86 -34.07
C THR A 967 9.64 -12.04 -34.78
N ARG A 968 10.72 -12.58 -34.17
CA ARG A 968 11.95 -13.01 -34.89
C ARG A 968 11.85 -14.42 -35.48
N MET A 969 10.81 -15.18 -35.17
CA MET A 969 10.47 -16.36 -35.98
C MET A 969 9.71 -15.98 -37.26
N ILE A 970 9.14 -14.76 -37.30
CA ILE A 970 8.71 -14.06 -38.52
C ILE A 970 9.92 -13.33 -39.14
N GLU A 971 10.71 -12.62 -38.33
CA GLU A 971 11.95 -11.93 -38.70
C GLU A 971 13.20 -12.76 -38.41
N ALA A 972 13.25 -13.95 -39.03
CA ALA A 972 14.50 -14.45 -39.63
C ALA A 972 14.76 -13.77 -40.99
N LEU A 973 13.87 -12.86 -41.40
CA LEU A 973 14.19 -11.57 -42.02
C LEU A 973 14.61 -10.55 -40.93
N THR A 974 15.74 -10.78 -40.22
CA THR A 974 16.08 -10.11 -38.95
C THR A 974 16.34 -8.59 -39.00
N LEU A 975 15.60 -7.86 -38.14
CA LEU A 975 16.04 -6.81 -37.18
C LEU A 975 16.94 -5.61 -37.58
N GLY A 976 16.48 -4.42 -37.15
CA GLY A 976 17.30 -3.41 -36.44
C GLY A 976 17.12 -1.94 -36.90
N GLY A 977 16.98 -0.92 -36.04
CA GLY A 977 16.80 -0.85 -34.57
C GLY A 977 17.15 0.55 -33.98
N VAL A 978 16.80 0.84 -32.70
CA VAL A 978 17.27 2.01 -31.86
C VAL A 978 16.69 3.39 -32.32
N GLN A 979 16.25 4.42 -31.55
CA GLN A 979 15.99 4.84 -30.13
C GLN A 979 14.86 5.95 -30.21
N ALA A 980 14.43 6.78 -29.24
CA ALA A 980 14.13 6.77 -27.79
C ALA A 980 14.13 8.24 -27.25
N HIS A 981 13.08 8.71 -26.54
CA HIS A 981 13.08 9.68 -25.40
C HIS A 981 11.63 10.05 -24.93
N GLU A 982 11.46 10.79 -23.80
CA GLU A 982 10.32 10.67 -22.85
C GLU A 982 9.78 12.00 -22.22
N ASP A 983 8.52 12.04 -21.73
CA ASP A 983 7.86 13.01 -20.78
C ASP A 983 6.41 12.50 -20.41
N GLY A 984 5.69 12.81 -19.30
CA GLY A 984 5.97 13.58 -18.07
C GLY A 984 4.82 13.90 -17.06
N GLU A 985 3.58 13.35 -17.18
CA GLU A 985 2.39 13.76 -16.38
C GLU A 985 1.98 12.85 -15.17
N ASP A 986 1.10 13.37 -14.29
CA ASP A 986 1.03 13.02 -12.84
C ASP A 986 0.02 11.90 -12.43
N GLU A 987 0.44 11.05 -11.47
CA GLU A 987 -0.21 9.74 -11.20
C GLU A 987 -0.63 9.44 -9.72
N ASP A 988 -0.10 10.19 -8.73
CA ASP A 988 -0.07 9.84 -7.29
C ASP A 988 -1.42 9.58 -6.55
N GLY A 989 -2.57 9.87 -7.16
CA GLY A 989 -3.84 10.07 -6.46
C GLY A 989 -4.42 8.85 -5.71
N TYR A 990 -4.22 7.64 -6.23
CA TYR A 990 -4.85 6.42 -5.68
C TYR A 990 -4.07 5.80 -4.51
N HIS A 991 -2.74 5.97 -4.47
CA HIS A 991 -1.86 5.30 -3.50
C HIS A 991 -2.05 5.77 -2.05
N ASN A 992 -2.71 6.91 -1.83
CA ASN A 992 -3.01 7.40 -0.48
C ASN A 992 -4.28 6.74 0.10
N VAL A 993 -5.23 6.25 -0.71
CA VAL A 993 -6.48 5.65 -0.24
C VAL A 993 -6.24 4.36 0.54
N ASP A 994 -5.24 3.57 0.14
CA ASP A 994 -4.88 2.30 0.80
C ASP A 994 -4.00 2.46 2.06
N ARG A 995 -3.53 3.67 2.39
CA ARG A 995 -2.78 3.91 3.63
C ARG A 995 -3.73 3.78 4.84
N PRO A 996 -3.43 2.92 5.83
CA PRO A 996 -4.25 2.80 7.03
C PRO A 996 -4.26 4.14 7.79
N TRP A 997 -5.36 4.40 8.49
CA TRP A 997 -5.43 5.52 9.43
C TRP A 997 -4.62 5.16 10.69
N ASN A 998 -3.85 6.12 11.21
CA ASN A 998 -2.93 5.92 12.32
C ASN A 998 -3.63 5.43 13.60
N GLU A 999 -3.12 4.37 14.23
CA GLU A 999 -3.60 3.83 15.52
C GLU A 999 -3.06 4.63 16.74
N LEU A 1000 -2.93 5.96 16.62
CA LEU A 1000 -2.22 6.82 17.57
C LEU A 1000 -3.11 7.43 18.69
N GLU A 1001 -4.37 6.97 18.81
CA GLU A 1001 -5.29 7.31 19.92
C GLU A 1001 -5.50 6.12 20.88
#